data_AF-A0A7C7L7E5-F1
#
_entry.id   AF-A0A7C7L7E5-F1
#
_cell.length_a   1.000
_cell.length_b   1.000
_cell.length_c   1.000
_cell.angle_alpha   90.00
_cell.angle_beta   90.00
_cell.angle_gamma   90.00
#
_symmetry.space_group_name_H-M   'P 1'
#
loop_
_entity.id
_entity.type
_entity.pdbx_description
1 polymer ?
#
loop_
_entity_poly.entity_id
_entity_poly.type
_entity_poly.pdbx_seq_one_letter_code
_entity_poly.pdbx_strand_id
1 'polypeptide(L)'
;MLISSLLLCAALQQAPSQLALPSGLPDHFVTTLEVNGKSVRMQLQRRSLRADEFVLENSSGVILEVPESRTYFGVIAELPGSVVAASLEPYGLRASIFLPNGQLLRMAPNKSRGNNWHTIRVAEDPPLDMCGSDDVHLKEDADHSNNRSVSTPPPSGGSHYLSPYPWNWTMRKSRIAFDSTYDHWLREGQTVAGVTASVEYQLAENDLMCSRDAMVSYELTGIVMRQTPFYAGTTSYALLSEFANEWSTNQQHIPYESVVLLADYQGDGIAGLAYVGTLGSWGYAGLFWDRGYSPGIIGHEVGHNWGCGHIDCWPWGGSAMCGSWLLYGPESTDIIQWRANDYLKLAIIDPYETPVRPYANPDWMTADSQRDNEFDVLDNDYDANFDYLHISGVDPTSDEGATLSIVGNGPGGRDVILYQPDRTKLGPYSDSFWYAAADFGGLEHWTPVTVEVNERNLVASYKFEEGAGAELLDSSPNNYHMHAAGPAIYADTQDPNIGNGCNSSPWENSGNLFDNDHGSVFASSDQGVVITSFTTDPADGTWVELDFGASTTFDGWRHLDQDSSRKWVGKSVLYFSPDSFFDSNDLAIEIEHHSHGDNVTYPFAAVTARFVRWEVIEQYDQSSTQHSLGAKETSFVYNANMVELAMPSVVLESNSQAGNGAANLFDNDDNSAFISDNQGAVGAALTTNPNDGTWVEFDYQSQQTFEGATFLDLSNAAAYVTTSTMWFSNSPTFAASDPSVTIHHTNQQELQVIDFPAVQARYVRWEVNNATFSFIRTTGGRELKLFGDPVLNSPFNRVAGPFGDGLEIESRFSANVATGAPTASDQAFTMSVYVNPSVNLNDRTLISGIGDTGASDARYLEVRNNSLHFAGIDIGFSLPTHSWTMLTATYDGSELRVYDNAVLLGTFSTSLSASDGSIHLAPASPNYPNAFYQGLIDEFSIWDYAMSDAEVADLAIGGAACGPTPFDTQRNINSSQRLEWVAALNSPQHDVYLATDYYQVRDATTASSSYYGRQANNYLDLQNLNPGQWYYWRVDEVYANGVDIVEGKVWRFKTYLPWTTVISEGFGDGNSGDHLDGLAGGSGFSSAWSVPANNDYIRYSGSIGAFPTNLPLTETDGYLQRRATSSLPMEGQRTFDSTAVEVDMSSDTTIYMSFALSLNGGSNNMSALVGLLDSTTGDTILAGVEDGNWAIRGAAGDLTGASAARNQTTF
;
A
#
# COMPACT_ATOMS: atom_id res chain seq x y z
N MET A 1 -37.59 -2.61 -22.49
CA MET A 1 -38.65 -3.63 -22.31
C MET A 1 -38.95 -3.69 -20.81
N LEU A 2 -40.17 -3.34 -20.40
CA LEU A 2 -40.48 -2.82 -19.05
C LEU A 2 -41.36 -3.78 -18.21
N ILE A 3 -41.10 -5.10 -18.27
CA ILE A 3 -41.91 -6.10 -17.53
C ILE A 3 -41.07 -6.96 -16.55
N SER A 4 -39.73 -6.87 -16.55
CA SER A 4 -38.88 -7.81 -15.80
C SER A 4 -38.53 -7.38 -14.36
N SER A 5 -38.64 -6.09 -14.02
CA SER A 5 -38.02 -5.53 -12.79
C SER A 5 -38.94 -5.40 -11.57
N LEU A 6 -40.08 -6.10 -11.52
CA LEU A 6 -41.03 -6.03 -10.40
C LEU A 6 -41.45 -7.44 -9.94
N LEU A 7 -40.50 -8.17 -9.34
CA LEU A 7 -40.73 -9.42 -8.61
C LEU A 7 -39.85 -9.42 -7.35
N LEU A 8 -40.24 -8.61 -6.36
CA LEU A 8 -39.63 -8.62 -5.03
C LEU A 8 -39.94 -9.92 -4.28
N CYS A 9 -38.94 -10.40 -3.56
CA CYS A 9 -38.85 -11.63 -2.78
C CYS A 9 -40.01 -11.87 -1.80
N ALA A 10 -40.74 -12.96 -2.03
CA ALA A 10 -41.29 -13.85 -1.01
C ALA A 10 -41.84 -15.10 -1.71
N ALA A 11 -41.03 -16.16 -1.82
CA ALA A 11 -41.57 -17.48 -2.10
C ALA A 11 -42.21 -18.03 -0.81
N LEU A 12 -43.43 -17.60 -0.51
CA LEU A 12 -44.32 -18.33 0.39
C LEU A 12 -44.35 -19.80 -0.07
N GLN A 13 -44.20 -20.73 0.87
CA GLN A 13 -44.38 -22.16 0.62
C GLN A 13 -45.68 -22.36 -0.17
N GLN A 14 -45.57 -22.69 -1.46
CA GLN A 14 -46.74 -22.74 -2.32
C GLN A 14 -47.67 -23.85 -1.85
N ALA A 15 -48.98 -23.59 -1.87
CA ALA A 15 -49.96 -24.62 -1.61
C ALA A 15 -49.72 -25.79 -2.58
N PRO A 16 -49.81 -27.07 -2.11
CA PRO A 16 -49.60 -28.20 -2.98
C PRO A 16 -50.47 -28.11 -4.23
N SER A 17 -49.90 -28.32 -5.40
CA SER A 17 -50.58 -28.21 -6.69
C SER A 17 -50.66 -29.57 -7.38
N GLN A 18 -51.72 -29.79 -8.15
CA GLN A 18 -51.90 -31.01 -8.92
C GLN A 18 -51.42 -30.79 -10.35
N LEU A 19 -50.51 -31.64 -10.83
CA LEU A 19 -49.92 -31.54 -12.17
C LEU A 19 -50.60 -32.51 -13.15
N ALA A 20 -50.64 -32.12 -14.43
CA ALA A 20 -51.10 -32.97 -15.51
C ALA A 20 -49.93 -33.80 -16.05
N LEU A 21 -49.69 -34.95 -15.45
CA LEU A 21 -48.58 -35.85 -15.81
C LEU A 21 -49.03 -36.98 -16.77
N PRO A 22 -48.15 -37.42 -17.69
CA PRO A 22 -48.47 -38.52 -18.61
C PRO A 22 -48.56 -39.88 -17.89
N SER A 23 -49.31 -40.83 -18.46
CA SER A 23 -49.46 -42.19 -17.91
C SER A 23 -48.30 -43.15 -18.23
N GLY A 24 -47.24 -42.66 -18.88
CA GLY A 24 -46.05 -43.41 -19.30
C GLY A 24 -44.83 -42.50 -19.36
N LEU A 25 -43.76 -42.94 -20.03
CA LEU A 25 -42.50 -42.19 -20.19
C LEU A 25 -42.34 -41.70 -21.64
N PRO A 26 -43.04 -40.62 -22.06
CA PRO A 26 -42.90 -40.08 -23.40
C PRO A 26 -41.53 -39.41 -23.60
N ASP A 27 -41.05 -39.33 -24.84
CA ASP A 27 -39.79 -38.64 -25.14
C ASP A 27 -39.86 -37.13 -24.86
N HIS A 28 -41.05 -36.53 -24.96
CA HIS A 28 -41.30 -35.13 -24.60
C HIS A 28 -42.69 -34.96 -23.96
N PHE A 29 -42.82 -34.07 -22.99
CA PHE A 29 -44.12 -33.61 -22.51
C PHE A 29 -44.05 -32.19 -21.93
N VAL A 30 -45.22 -31.57 -21.79
CA VAL A 30 -45.38 -30.24 -21.20
C VAL A 30 -46.36 -30.33 -20.04
N THR A 31 -46.00 -29.74 -18.89
CA THR A 31 -46.90 -29.60 -17.75
C THR A 31 -46.94 -28.14 -17.29
N THR A 32 -48.09 -27.71 -16.75
CA THR A 32 -48.27 -26.37 -16.19
C THR A 32 -48.04 -26.41 -14.68
N LEU A 33 -47.26 -25.48 -14.16
CA LEU A 33 -47.06 -25.25 -12.72
C LEU A 33 -47.18 -23.76 -12.40
N GLU A 34 -47.37 -23.45 -11.12
CA GLU A 34 -47.33 -22.08 -10.62
C GLU A 34 -45.92 -21.78 -10.09
N VAL A 35 -45.26 -20.72 -10.57
CA VAL A 35 -43.99 -20.22 -10.04
C VAL A 35 -44.19 -18.76 -9.66
N ASN A 36 -43.94 -18.42 -8.39
CA ASN A 36 -44.18 -17.07 -7.84
C ASN A 36 -45.58 -16.49 -8.15
N GLY A 37 -46.62 -17.34 -8.14
CA GLY A 37 -48.01 -16.92 -8.39
C GLY A 37 -48.35 -16.68 -9.86
N LYS A 38 -47.49 -17.11 -10.80
CA LYS A 38 -47.76 -17.12 -12.24
C LYS A 38 -47.81 -18.55 -12.77
N SER A 39 -48.81 -18.84 -13.60
CA SER A 39 -48.90 -20.08 -14.37
C SER A 39 -47.86 -20.10 -15.47
N VAL A 40 -46.97 -21.08 -15.43
CA VAL A 40 -45.88 -21.29 -16.39
C VAL A 40 -45.89 -22.72 -16.93
N ARG A 41 -45.35 -22.91 -18.13
CA ARG A 41 -45.26 -24.19 -18.85
C ARG A 41 -43.83 -24.72 -18.76
N MET A 42 -43.67 -25.83 -18.06
CA MET A 42 -42.44 -26.60 -18.04
C MET A 42 -42.42 -27.58 -19.21
N GLN A 43 -41.43 -27.45 -20.07
CA GLN A 43 -41.20 -28.30 -21.24
C GLN A 43 -40.06 -29.26 -20.92
N LEU A 44 -40.33 -30.56 -21.00
CA LEU A 44 -39.39 -31.61 -20.60
C LEU A 44 -39.13 -32.56 -21.76
N GLN A 45 -37.86 -32.89 -21.96
CA GLN A 45 -37.34 -33.85 -22.91
C GLN A 45 -36.61 -34.96 -22.16
N ARG A 46 -36.94 -36.22 -22.49
CA ARG A 46 -36.29 -37.38 -21.90
C ARG A 46 -34.88 -37.50 -22.45
N ARG A 47 -33.90 -37.62 -21.57
CA ARG A 47 -32.49 -37.87 -21.92
C ARG A 47 -31.88 -38.78 -20.86
N SER A 48 -31.28 -39.87 -21.31
CA SER A 48 -30.57 -40.80 -20.43
C SER A 48 -29.09 -40.41 -20.37
N LEU A 49 -28.51 -40.45 -19.17
CA LEU A 49 -27.06 -40.28 -18.96
C LEU A 49 -26.31 -41.62 -19.00
N ARG A 50 -26.99 -42.73 -19.29
CA ARG A 50 -26.41 -44.08 -19.28
C ARG A 50 -25.44 -44.27 -20.44
N ALA A 51 -24.32 -44.93 -20.17
CA ALA A 51 -23.42 -45.46 -21.19
C ALA A 51 -24.12 -46.53 -22.05
N ASP A 52 -23.63 -46.72 -23.28
CA ASP A 52 -24.09 -47.81 -24.16
C ASP A 52 -23.91 -49.20 -23.51
N GLU A 53 -22.87 -49.37 -22.68
CA GLU A 53 -22.55 -50.61 -21.95
C GLU A 53 -22.97 -50.55 -20.46
N PHE A 54 -24.05 -49.83 -20.14
CA PHE A 54 -24.51 -49.65 -18.75
C PHE A 54 -24.78 -50.98 -18.02
N VAL A 55 -24.13 -51.15 -16.86
CA VAL A 55 -24.25 -52.34 -16.00
C VAL A 55 -25.14 -52.05 -14.80
N LEU A 56 -26.23 -52.81 -14.66
CA LEU A 56 -27.09 -52.78 -13.49
C LEU A 56 -27.00 -54.12 -12.77
N GLU A 57 -26.61 -54.12 -11.49
CA GLU A 57 -26.44 -55.35 -10.74
C GLU A 57 -27.00 -55.30 -9.31
N ASN A 58 -27.31 -56.48 -8.77
CA ASN A 58 -27.69 -56.67 -7.38
C ASN A 58 -26.97 -57.88 -6.77
N SER A 59 -27.33 -58.27 -5.55
CA SER A 59 -26.73 -59.41 -4.84
C SER A 59 -26.90 -60.77 -5.55
N SER A 60 -27.75 -60.87 -6.57
CA SER A 60 -27.94 -62.07 -7.40
C SER A 60 -27.20 -62.03 -8.74
N GLY A 61 -26.48 -60.93 -9.03
CA GLY A 61 -25.74 -60.70 -10.27
C GLY A 61 -26.36 -59.61 -11.16
N VAL A 62 -25.97 -59.61 -12.44
CA VAL A 62 -26.42 -58.62 -13.43
C VAL A 62 -27.92 -58.73 -13.71
N ILE A 63 -28.61 -57.60 -13.69
CA ILE A 63 -30.03 -57.46 -14.04
C ILE A 63 -30.13 -57.18 -15.54
N LEU A 64 -30.69 -58.14 -16.28
CA LEU A 64 -30.82 -58.04 -17.75
C LEU A 64 -31.99 -57.15 -18.19
N GLU A 65 -33.05 -57.05 -17.37
CA GLU A 65 -34.22 -56.20 -17.66
C GLU A 65 -34.03 -54.83 -17.00
N VAL A 66 -33.29 -53.96 -17.69
CA VAL A 66 -33.00 -52.61 -17.21
C VAL A 66 -34.25 -51.72 -17.38
N PRO A 67 -34.76 -51.07 -16.32
CA PRO A 67 -35.89 -50.14 -16.45
C PRO A 67 -35.58 -48.98 -17.39
N GLU A 68 -36.57 -48.50 -18.16
CA GLU A 68 -36.42 -47.29 -18.97
C GLU A 68 -35.98 -46.09 -18.11
N SER A 69 -35.10 -45.25 -18.64
CA SER A 69 -34.64 -44.04 -17.95
C SER A 69 -35.81 -43.09 -17.74
N ARG A 70 -35.85 -42.52 -16.54
CA ARG A 70 -36.90 -41.59 -16.08
C ARG A 70 -36.42 -40.15 -16.05
N THR A 71 -35.21 -39.88 -16.51
CA THR A 71 -34.56 -38.57 -16.46
C THR A 71 -35.01 -37.68 -17.60
N TYR A 72 -35.37 -36.45 -17.26
CA TYR A 72 -35.77 -35.40 -18.18
C TYR A 72 -34.97 -34.14 -17.91
N PHE A 73 -34.62 -33.46 -18.99
CA PHE A 73 -34.07 -32.11 -18.96
C PHE A 73 -35.05 -31.16 -19.63
N GLY A 74 -34.99 -29.88 -19.29
CA GLY A 74 -35.92 -28.94 -19.90
C GLY A 74 -35.80 -27.52 -19.42
N VAL A 75 -36.82 -26.74 -19.75
CA VAL A 75 -36.89 -25.30 -19.51
C VAL A 75 -38.31 -24.89 -19.12
N ILE A 76 -38.48 -23.70 -18.56
CA ILE A 76 -39.78 -23.05 -18.41
C ILE A 76 -39.95 -22.06 -19.56
N ALA A 77 -40.98 -22.27 -20.38
CA ALA A 77 -41.19 -21.51 -21.61
C ALA A 77 -41.37 -20.00 -21.40
N GLU A 78 -41.96 -19.60 -20.27
CA GLU A 78 -42.20 -18.20 -19.90
C GLU A 78 -41.03 -17.58 -19.11
N LEU A 79 -40.01 -18.36 -18.76
CA LEU A 79 -38.80 -17.89 -18.07
C LEU A 79 -37.56 -18.34 -18.87
N PRO A 80 -37.20 -17.60 -19.95
CA PRO A 80 -35.90 -17.77 -20.60
C PRO A 80 -34.79 -17.68 -19.55
N GLY A 81 -33.78 -18.55 -19.60
CA GLY A 81 -32.78 -18.66 -18.52
C GLY A 81 -33.00 -19.84 -17.58
N SER A 82 -34.21 -20.39 -17.52
CA SER A 82 -34.50 -21.49 -16.60
C SER A 82 -34.05 -22.84 -17.15
N VAL A 83 -33.42 -23.64 -16.28
CA VAL A 83 -33.02 -25.00 -16.60
C VAL A 83 -33.61 -25.97 -15.59
N VAL A 84 -34.06 -27.12 -16.08
CA VAL A 84 -34.75 -28.13 -15.28
C VAL A 84 -34.05 -29.46 -15.42
N ALA A 85 -33.70 -30.08 -14.29
CA ALA A 85 -33.34 -31.49 -14.19
C ALA A 85 -34.47 -32.21 -13.44
N ALA A 86 -35.05 -33.26 -14.02
CA ALA A 86 -36.25 -33.90 -13.51
C ALA A 86 -36.23 -35.42 -13.64
N SER A 87 -37.02 -36.09 -12.80
CA SER A 87 -37.26 -37.53 -12.84
C SER A 87 -38.75 -37.83 -12.72
N LEU A 88 -39.30 -38.52 -13.71
CA LEU A 88 -40.72 -38.91 -13.72
C LEU A 88 -40.89 -40.27 -13.00
N GLU A 89 -41.06 -40.18 -11.69
CA GLU A 89 -41.24 -41.33 -10.79
C GLU A 89 -42.67 -41.91 -10.87
N PRO A 90 -42.91 -43.16 -10.42
CA PRO A 90 -44.26 -43.76 -10.40
C PRO A 90 -45.32 -42.97 -9.62
N TYR A 91 -44.90 -42.11 -8.68
CA TYR A 91 -45.80 -41.36 -7.79
C TYR A 91 -45.94 -39.87 -8.17
N GLY A 92 -45.15 -39.37 -9.13
CA GLY A 92 -45.16 -37.98 -9.56
C GLY A 92 -43.84 -37.54 -10.20
N LEU A 93 -43.75 -36.26 -10.53
CA LEU A 93 -42.57 -35.61 -11.08
C LEU A 93 -41.72 -35.05 -9.94
N ARG A 94 -40.45 -35.45 -9.88
CA ARG A 94 -39.44 -34.76 -9.10
C ARG A 94 -38.65 -33.84 -10.03
N ALA A 95 -38.37 -32.62 -9.61
CA ALA A 95 -37.59 -31.69 -10.43
C ALA A 95 -36.82 -30.68 -9.59
N SER A 96 -35.64 -30.32 -10.08
CA SER A 96 -34.90 -29.13 -9.72
C SER A 96 -35.03 -28.11 -10.84
N ILE A 97 -35.43 -26.91 -10.47
CA ILE A 97 -35.63 -25.79 -11.39
C ILE A 97 -34.65 -24.69 -11.00
N PHE A 98 -33.63 -24.51 -11.82
CA PHE A 98 -32.71 -23.40 -11.73
C PHE A 98 -33.39 -22.20 -12.39
N LEU A 99 -33.70 -21.18 -11.61
CA LEU A 99 -34.29 -19.96 -12.14
C LEU A 99 -33.19 -19.02 -12.69
N PRO A 100 -33.54 -18.11 -13.62
CA PRO A 100 -32.56 -17.18 -14.19
C PRO A 100 -31.83 -16.33 -13.13
N ASN A 101 -32.53 -15.98 -12.04
CA ASN A 101 -31.98 -15.21 -10.93
C ASN A 101 -31.11 -16.03 -9.95
N GLY A 102 -30.64 -17.21 -10.34
CA GLY A 102 -29.80 -18.10 -9.52
C GLY A 102 -30.54 -18.91 -8.45
N GLN A 103 -31.82 -18.61 -8.18
CA GLN A 103 -32.59 -19.31 -7.16
C GLN A 103 -32.96 -20.74 -7.61
N LEU A 104 -32.67 -21.73 -6.77
CA LEU A 104 -33.06 -23.12 -7.00
C LEU A 104 -34.41 -23.44 -6.36
N LEU A 105 -35.36 -23.96 -7.15
CA LEU A 105 -36.61 -24.53 -6.64
C LEU A 105 -36.58 -26.06 -6.69
N ARG A 106 -37.03 -26.69 -5.60
CA ARG A 106 -37.22 -28.14 -5.48
C ARG A 106 -38.70 -28.48 -5.59
N MET A 107 -39.02 -29.37 -6.52
CA MET A 107 -40.35 -29.96 -6.70
C MET A 107 -40.32 -31.43 -6.32
N ALA A 108 -41.22 -31.84 -5.44
CA ALA A 108 -41.33 -33.23 -4.99
C ALA A 108 -42.80 -33.71 -4.95
N PRO A 109 -43.07 -35.00 -5.23
CA PRO A 109 -44.40 -35.58 -5.07
C PRO A 109 -44.91 -35.51 -3.62
N ASN A 110 -46.14 -35.05 -3.43
CA ASN A 110 -46.82 -35.01 -2.14
C ASN A 110 -47.55 -36.33 -1.88
N LYS A 111 -46.83 -37.30 -1.30
CA LYS A 111 -47.35 -38.64 -0.98
C LYS A 111 -48.59 -38.62 -0.08
N SER A 112 -48.81 -37.57 0.72
CA SER A 112 -49.97 -37.47 1.62
C SER A 112 -51.28 -37.13 0.92
N ARG A 113 -51.22 -36.42 -0.23
CA ARG A 113 -52.42 -36.02 -1.01
C ARG A 113 -52.72 -36.95 -2.18
N GLY A 114 -51.84 -37.91 -2.45
CA GLY A 114 -51.99 -38.89 -3.52
C GLY A 114 -51.31 -38.48 -4.82
N ASN A 115 -51.45 -39.32 -5.85
CA ASN A 115 -50.73 -39.17 -7.12
C ASN A 115 -50.97 -37.80 -7.77
N ASN A 116 -49.93 -37.30 -8.44
CA ASN A 116 -49.90 -36.04 -9.18
C ASN A 116 -49.97 -34.75 -8.33
N TRP A 117 -50.08 -34.84 -7.01
CA TRP A 117 -49.90 -33.68 -6.13
C TRP A 117 -48.43 -33.43 -5.85
N HIS A 118 -47.98 -32.18 -5.86
CA HIS A 118 -46.58 -31.79 -5.68
C HIS A 118 -46.44 -30.64 -4.69
N THR A 119 -45.29 -30.57 -4.03
CA THR A 119 -44.85 -29.40 -3.28
C THR A 119 -43.67 -28.75 -3.98
N ILE A 120 -43.70 -27.43 -4.06
CA ILE A 120 -42.61 -26.61 -4.61
C ILE A 120 -42.11 -25.73 -3.47
N ARG A 121 -40.79 -25.72 -3.27
CA ARG A 121 -40.12 -24.89 -2.27
C ARG A 121 -38.77 -24.41 -2.80
N VAL A 122 -38.29 -23.30 -2.26
CA VAL A 122 -36.88 -22.92 -2.43
C VAL A 122 -36.01 -24.03 -1.83
N ALA A 123 -34.91 -24.36 -2.49
CA ALA A 123 -33.91 -25.23 -1.89
C ALA A 123 -33.40 -24.56 -0.60
N GLU A 124 -33.27 -25.34 0.47
CA GLU A 124 -32.61 -24.86 1.68
C GLU A 124 -31.10 -24.90 1.42
N ASP A 125 -30.39 -23.85 1.80
CA ASP A 125 -28.93 -23.83 1.72
C ASP A 125 -28.38 -24.90 2.69
N PRO A 126 -27.39 -25.71 2.26
CA PRO A 126 -26.73 -26.63 3.18
C PRO A 126 -26.05 -25.84 4.31
N PRO A 127 -26.17 -26.26 5.58
CA PRO A 127 -25.44 -25.63 6.69
C PRO A 127 -23.92 -25.66 6.42
N LEU A 128 -23.25 -24.51 6.55
CA LEU A 128 -21.80 -24.34 6.31
C LEU A 128 -20.96 -25.31 7.16
N ASP A 129 -21.41 -25.59 8.38
CA ASP A 129 -20.79 -26.50 9.35
C ASP A 129 -20.66 -27.96 8.86
N MET A 130 -21.28 -28.32 7.74
CA MET A 130 -21.33 -29.69 7.22
C MET A 130 -20.13 -30.08 6.34
N CYS A 131 -19.23 -29.15 6.03
CA CYS A 131 -18.10 -29.36 5.12
C CYS A 131 -16.72 -29.37 5.82
N GLY A 132 -16.69 -29.47 7.16
CA GLY A 132 -15.44 -29.69 7.91
C GLY A 132 -14.45 -28.51 7.94
N SER A 133 -14.86 -27.29 7.56
CA SER A 133 -14.08 -26.08 7.79
C SER A 133 -14.41 -25.49 9.17
N ASP A 134 -13.57 -25.78 10.16
CA ASP A 134 -13.55 -24.96 11.38
C ASP A 134 -13.14 -23.52 11.02
N ASP A 135 -14.06 -22.57 11.16
CA ASP A 135 -13.88 -21.18 11.62
C ASP A 135 -12.63 -20.35 11.23
N VAL A 136 -11.96 -20.63 10.10
CA VAL A 136 -10.94 -19.73 9.55
C VAL A 136 -11.59 -18.88 8.48
N HIS A 137 -11.98 -17.64 8.84
CA HIS A 137 -11.98 -16.56 7.86
C HIS A 137 -10.57 -16.50 7.28
N LEU A 138 -10.38 -17.04 6.07
CA LEU A 138 -9.14 -16.83 5.33
C LEU A 138 -9.02 -15.32 5.15
N LYS A 139 -8.00 -14.75 5.79
CA LYS A 139 -7.70 -13.33 5.72
C LYS A 139 -7.42 -12.95 4.26
N GLU A 140 -7.87 -11.75 3.88
CA GLU A 140 -7.20 -10.97 2.84
C GLU A 140 -5.71 -10.92 3.18
N ASP A 141 -4.88 -11.61 2.40
CA ASP A 141 -3.45 -11.36 2.42
C ASP A 141 -3.18 -10.12 1.59
N ALA A 142 -2.76 -9.06 2.27
CA ALA A 142 -2.38 -7.76 1.73
C ALA A 142 -1.04 -7.77 0.95
N ASP A 143 -0.59 -8.93 0.48
CA ASP A 143 0.64 -9.05 -0.30
C ASP A 143 0.32 -9.72 -1.64
N HIS A 144 0.17 -8.87 -2.65
CA HIS A 144 -0.10 -9.19 -4.05
C HIS A 144 1.09 -9.90 -4.71
N SER A 145 1.49 -11.05 -4.17
CA SER A 145 2.51 -11.92 -4.76
C SER A 145 1.94 -13.31 -5.04
N ASN A 146 2.31 -13.85 -6.20
CA ASN A 146 1.85 -15.08 -6.85
C ASN A 146 1.99 -16.39 -6.02
N ASN A 147 1.45 -16.48 -4.81
CA ASN A 147 1.55 -17.66 -3.98
C ASN A 147 0.27 -17.90 -3.17
N ARG A 148 -0.75 -18.45 -3.84
CA ARG A 148 -1.98 -18.98 -3.24
C ARG A 148 -1.65 -20.15 -2.30
N SER A 149 -1.46 -19.86 -1.01
CA SER A 149 -1.24 -20.88 0.01
C SER A 149 -1.43 -20.31 1.41
N VAL A 150 -2.52 -20.66 2.10
CA VAL A 150 -2.49 -20.80 3.57
C VAL A 150 -3.32 -22.01 4.06
N SER A 151 -2.58 -22.97 4.62
CA SER A 151 -2.88 -23.84 5.79
C SER A 151 -3.62 -25.19 5.73
N THR A 152 -3.71 -25.88 4.60
CA THR A 152 -3.51 -27.35 4.60
C THR A 152 -2.77 -27.78 3.34
N PRO A 153 -1.67 -28.56 3.43
CA PRO A 153 -0.97 -28.99 2.22
C PRO A 153 -1.87 -29.94 1.42
N PRO A 154 -2.10 -29.73 0.11
CA PRO A 154 -2.54 -30.83 -0.73
C PRO A 154 -1.44 -31.91 -0.66
N PRO A 155 -1.79 -33.21 -0.65
CA PRO A 155 -0.80 -34.24 -0.94
C PRO A 155 -0.18 -33.89 -2.29
N SER A 156 1.13 -33.65 -2.28
CA SER A 156 2.01 -33.33 -3.41
C SER A 156 1.40 -33.61 -4.80
N GLY A 157 1.00 -32.53 -5.47
CA GLY A 157 0.48 -32.56 -6.83
C GLY A 157 0.68 -31.22 -7.55
N GLY A 158 1.89 -30.65 -7.47
CA GLY A 158 2.40 -29.63 -8.40
C GLY A 158 1.69 -28.28 -8.45
N SER A 159 2.45 -27.21 -8.20
CA SER A 159 2.14 -25.87 -8.69
C SER A 159 2.11 -25.90 -10.23
N HIS A 160 0.92 -26.03 -10.80
CA HIS A 160 0.73 -26.02 -12.23
C HIS A 160 0.00 -24.72 -12.62
N TYR A 161 0.66 -23.92 -13.45
CA TYR A 161 0.04 -22.81 -14.16
C TYR A 161 -1.12 -23.35 -15.00
N LEU A 162 -2.35 -23.04 -14.60
CA LEU A 162 -3.57 -23.35 -15.33
C LEU A 162 -3.76 -22.26 -16.39
N SER A 163 -4.16 -22.67 -17.61
CA SER A 163 -4.35 -21.74 -18.72
C SER A 163 -5.60 -20.87 -18.45
N PRO A 164 -5.48 -19.54 -18.28
CA PRO A 164 -6.59 -18.64 -17.94
C PRO A 164 -7.52 -18.34 -19.14
N TYR A 165 -7.53 -19.22 -20.15
CA TYR A 165 -8.09 -18.95 -21.47
C TYR A 165 -9.16 -20.00 -21.81
N PRO A 166 -10.40 -19.81 -21.35
CA PRO A 166 -11.47 -20.81 -21.47
C PRO A 166 -11.92 -21.06 -22.92
N TRP A 167 -11.63 -20.17 -23.87
CA TRP A 167 -11.89 -20.42 -25.31
C TRP A 167 -11.05 -21.54 -25.94
N ASN A 168 -10.07 -22.10 -25.23
CA ASN A 168 -9.39 -23.32 -25.64
C ASN A 168 -10.02 -24.59 -25.05
N TRP A 169 -11.00 -24.44 -24.15
CA TRP A 169 -11.63 -25.56 -23.49
C TRP A 169 -12.59 -26.27 -24.43
N THR A 170 -12.76 -27.56 -24.17
CA THR A 170 -13.67 -28.40 -24.94
C THR A 170 -14.51 -29.21 -23.99
N MET A 171 -15.76 -29.47 -24.37
CA MET A 171 -16.64 -30.30 -23.57
C MET A 171 -16.06 -31.72 -23.44
N ARG A 172 -15.83 -32.18 -22.21
CA ARG A 172 -15.25 -33.50 -21.91
C ARG A 172 -16.29 -34.44 -21.31
N LYS A 173 -16.15 -35.73 -21.60
CA LYS A 173 -16.98 -36.80 -21.01
C LYS A 173 -16.20 -37.57 -19.94
N SER A 174 -16.73 -37.63 -18.73
CA SER A 174 -16.21 -38.42 -17.60
C SER A 174 -17.17 -39.54 -17.20
N ARG A 175 -16.68 -40.72 -16.86
CA ARG A 175 -17.48 -41.87 -16.48
C ARG A 175 -17.65 -41.95 -14.97
N ILE A 176 -18.88 -42.20 -14.56
CA ILE A 176 -19.24 -42.32 -13.15
C ILE A 176 -20.10 -43.56 -12.90
N ALA A 177 -19.87 -44.21 -11.77
CA ALA A 177 -20.68 -45.33 -11.32
C ALA A 177 -21.13 -45.15 -9.87
N PHE A 178 -22.18 -45.85 -9.46
CA PHE A 178 -22.77 -45.71 -8.13
C PHE A 178 -22.93 -47.05 -7.41
N ASP A 179 -22.68 -47.05 -6.10
CA ASP A 179 -23.01 -48.16 -5.20
C ASP A 179 -24.11 -47.73 -4.22
N SER A 180 -25.26 -48.37 -4.32
CA SER A 180 -26.42 -48.13 -3.48
C SER A 180 -26.41 -49.09 -2.29
N THR A 181 -26.19 -48.55 -1.10
CA THR A 181 -26.27 -49.31 0.15
C THR A 181 -27.66 -49.88 0.41
N TYR A 182 -27.74 -50.78 1.39
CA TYR A 182 -29.01 -51.38 1.81
C TYR A 182 -30.01 -50.36 2.35
N ASP A 183 -29.53 -49.34 3.05
CA ASP A 183 -30.40 -48.30 3.59
C ASP A 183 -30.99 -47.44 2.46
N HIS A 184 -30.20 -47.12 1.44
CA HIS A 184 -30.71 -46.48 0.23
C HIS A 184 -31.75 -47.37 -0.49
N TRP A 185 -31.52 -48.68 -0.61
CA TRP A 185 -32.49 -49.62 -1.18
C TRP A 185 -33.83 -49.61 -0.43
N LEU A 186 -33.80 -49.58 0.90
CA LEU A 186 -35.01 -49.49 1.73
C LEU A 186 -35.74 -48.16 1.49
N ARG A 187 -35.00 -47.05 1.39
CA ARG A 187 -35.53 -45.69 1.19
C ARG A 187 -36.26 -45.54 -0.14
N GLU A 188 -35.70 -46.09 -1.22
CA GLU A 188 -36.30 -46.01 -2.57
C GLU A 188 -37.40 -47.05 -2.82
N GLY A 189 -38.03 -47.52 -1.74
CA GLY A 189 -39.21 -48.39 -1.78
C GLY A 189 -38.91 -49.83 -2.17
N GLN A 190 -37.65 -50.28 -2.06
CA GLN A 190 -37.23 -51.64 -2.34
C GLN A 190 -37.55 -52.08 -3.78
N THR A 191 -37.37 -51.17 -4.73
CA THR A 191 -37.57 -51.43 -6.15
C THR A 191 -36.35 -51.04 -6.97
N VAL A 192 -36.02 -51.85 -7.97
CA VAL A 192 -34.94 -51.56 -8.94
C VAL A 192 -35.18 -50.23 -9.64
N ALA A 193 -36.44 -49.98 -10.04
CA ALA A 193 -36.82 -48.72 -10.69
C ALA A 193 -36.69 -47.49 -9.76
N GLY A 194 -36.93 -47.65 -8.45
CA GLY A 194 -36.77 -46.57 -7.47
C GLY A 194 -35.30 -46.16 -7.30
N VAL A 195 -34.41 -47.12 -7.02
CA VAL A 195 -32.98 -46.84 -6.87
C VAL A 195 -32.38 -46.27 -8.15
N THR A 196 -32.69 -46.87 -9.31
CA THR A 196 -32.18 -46.39 -10.60
C THR A 196 -32.64 -44.95 -10.86
N ALA A 197 -33.91 -44.62 -10.62
CA ALA A 197 -34.43 -43.27 -10.83
C ALA A 197 -33.85 -42.24 -9.86
N SER A 198 -33.53 -42.64 -8.62
CA SER A 198 -32.87 -41.79 -7.61
C SER A 198 -31.45 -41.44 -8.05
N VAL A 199 -30.65 -42.43 -8.43
CA VAL A 199 -29.27 -42.22 -8.91
C VAL A 199 -29.24 -41.34 -10.15
N GLU A 200 -30.06 -41.66 -11.17
CA GLU A 200 -30.06 -40.90 -12.42
C GLU A 200 -30.51 -39.44 -12.21
N TYR A 201 -31.41 -39.18 -11.25
CA TYR A 201 -31.85 -37.83 -10.91
C TYR A 201 -30.75 -37.00 -10.26
N GLN A 202 -30.08 -37.56 -9.24
CA GLN A 202 -28.98 -36.87 -8.55
C GLN A 202 -27.82 -36.60 -9.49
N LEU A 203 -27.50 -37.57 -10.35
CA LEU A 203 -26.47 -37.37 -11.38
C LEU A 203 -26.85 -36.31 -12.40
N ALA A 204 -28.13 -36.22 -12.81
CA ALA A 204 -28.58 -35.20 -13.76
C ALA A 204 -28.40 -33.78 -13.24
N GLU A 205 -28.56 -33.56 -11.93
CA GLU A 205 -28.31 -32.26 -11.30
C GLU A 205 -26.82 -31.91 -11.29
N ASN A 206 -25.98 -32.87 -10.92
CA ASN A 206 -24.53 -32.69 -10.91
C ASN A 206 -23.96 -32.50 -12.32
N ASP A 207 -24.44 -33.27 -13.30
CA ASP A 207 -24.07 -33.16 -14.71
C ASP A 207 -24.38 -31.77 -15.26
N LEU A 208 -25.54 -31.20 -14.92
CA LEU A 208 -25.92 -29.87 -15.37
C LEU A 208 -24.97 -28.78 -14.82
N MET A 209 -24.62 -28.87 -13.54
CA MET A 209 -23.67 -27.97 -12.90
C MET A 209 -22.27 -28.11 -13.50
N CYS A 210 -21.73 -29.33 -13.56
CA CYS A 210 -20.39 -29.61 -14.10
C CYS A 210 -20.26 -29.24 -15.58
N SER A 211 -21.33 -29.42 -16.36
CA SER A 211 -21.32 -29.07 -17.77
C SER A 211 -21.25 -27.56 -17.95
N ARG A 212 -22.02 -26.81 -17.16
CA ARG A 212 -22.03 -25.35 -17.15
C ARG A 212 -20.71 -24.77 -16.66
N ASP A 213 -20.26 -25.19 -15.48
CA ASP A 213 -19.15 -24.55 -14.76
C ASP A 213 -17.79 -25.12 -15.11
N ALA A 214 -17.69 -26.36 -15.57
CA ALA A 214 -16.39 -26.99 -15.75
C ALA A 214 -16.27 -27.69 -17.09
N MET A 215 -17.21 -27.49 -18.02
CA MET A 215 -17.27 -28.13 -19.34
C MET A 215 -17.02 -29.65 -19.28
N VAL A 216 -17.56 -30.33 -18.26
CA VAL A 216 -17.51 -31.78 -18.08
C VAL A 216 -18.92 -32.34 -17.93
N SER A 217 -19.29 -33.30 -18.79
CA SER A 217 -20.52 -34.09 -18.65
C SER A 217 -20.21 -35.51 -18.22
N TYR A 218 -21.10 -36.09 -17.42
CA TYR A 218 -20.98 -37.45 -16.90
C TYR A 218 -21.72 -38.48 -17.73
N GLU A 219 -21.10 -39.64 -17.89
CA GLU A 219 -21.65 -40.85 -18.45
C GLU A 219 -21.78 -41.92 -17.35
N LEU A 220 -23.01 -42.33 -17.05
CA LEU A 220 -23.31 -43.32 -16.03
C LEU A 220 -23.04 -44.73 -16.54
N THR A 221 -22.01 -45.38 -16.00
CA THR A 221 -21.56 -46.70 -16.49
C THR A 221 -22.13 -47.87 -15.71
N GLY A 222 -22.51 -47.68 -14.44
CA GLY A 222 -23.18 -48.74 -13.70
C GLY A 222 -23.75 -48.35 -12.34
N ILE A 223 -24.66 -49.19 -11.85
CA ILE A 223 -25.24 -49.11 -10.51
C ILE A 223 -25.20 -50.50 -9.86
N VAL A 224 -24.57 -50.56 -8.68
CA VAL A 224 -24.55 -51.75 -7.81
C VAL A 224 -25.56 -51.58 -6.69
N MET A 225 -26.50 -52.51 -6.52
CA MET A 225 -27.55 -52.44 -5.50
C MET A 225 -27.39 -53.48 -4.40
N ARG A 226 -27.15 -53.02 -3.17
CA ARG A 226 -27.03 -53.90 -1.99
C ARG A 226 -28.41 -54.18 -1.39
N GLN A 227 -28.99 -55.33 -1.67
CA GLN A 227 -30.35 -55.71 -1.21
C GLN A 227 -30.38 -56.30 0.21
N THR A 228 -29.23 -56.44 0.84
CA THR A 228 -29.04 -56.82 2.25
C THR A 228 -27.87 -56.00 2.81
N PRO A 229 -27.76 -55.81 4.14
CA PRO A 229 -26.59 -55.17 4.75
C PRO A 229 -25.30 -55.80 4.22
N PHE A 230 -24.39 -54.98 3.70
CA PHE A 230 -23.18 -55.44 2.98
C PHE A 230 -21.91 -54.89 3.63
N TYR A 231 -21.80 -53.57 3.74
CA TYR A 231 -20.71 -52.91 4.45
C TYR A 231 -20.91 -53.01 5.97
N ALA A 232 -19.81 -53.19 6.71
CA ALA A 232 -19.82 -53.36 8.16
C ALA A 232 -19.31 -52.12 8.91
N GLY A 233 -18.65 -51.20 8.20
CA GLY A 233 -18.18 -49.93 8.75
C GLY A 233 -19.31 -49.11 9.37
N THR A 234 -19.05 -48.54 10.55
CA THR A 234 -19.99 -47.70 11.29
C THR A 234 -19.54 -46.24 11.38
N THR A 235 -18.51 -45.86 10.62
CA THR A 235 -18.01 -44.49 10.48
C THR A 235 -17.76 -44.21 8.99
N SER A 236 -17.87 -42.95 8.60
CA SER A 236 -17.71 -42.48 7.21
C SER A 236 -16.34 -42.88 6.64
N TYR A 237 -15.26 -42.78 7.42
CA TYR A 237 -13.92 -43.22 7.03
C TYR A 237 -13.80 -44.74 6.81
N ALA A 238 -14.33 -45.54 7.73
CA ALA A 238 -14.28 -47.00 7.62
C ALA A 238 -15.11 -47.48 6.42
N LEU A 239 -16.27 -46.86 6.22
CA LEU A 239 -17.19 -47.17 5.14
C LEU A 239 -16.60 -46.81 3.76
N LEU A 240 -15.97 -45.63 3.61
CA LEU A 240 -15.26 -45.26 2.38
C LEU A 240 -14.14 -46.25 2.06
N SER A 241 -13.37 -46.67 3.06
CA SER A 241 -12.26 -47.61 2.88
C SER A 241 -12.74 -49.01 2.48
N GLU A 242 -13.81 -49.51 3.09
CA GLU A 242 -14.43 -50.80 2.71
C GLU A 242 -15.00 -50.75 1.29
N PHE A 243 -15.67 -49.66 0.93
CA PHE A 243 -16.19 -49.42 -0.42
C PHE A 243 -15.09 -49.35 -1.47
N ALA A 244 -14.04 -48.57 -1.23
CA ALA A 244 -12.91 -48.47 -2.14
C ALA A 244 -12.24 -49.84 -2.37
N ASN A 245 -12.07 -50.63 -1.31
CA ASN A 245 -11.51 -51.98 -1.41
C ASN A 245 -12.43 -52.95 -2.18
N GLU A 246 -13.74 -52.89 -1.94
CA GLU A 246 -14.74 -53.68 -2.67
C GLU A 246 -14.70 -53.37 -4.17
N TRP A 247 -14.71 -52.08 -4.54
CA TRP A 247 -14.72 -51.69 -5.94
C TRP A 247 -13.41 -51.99 -6.66
N SER A 248 -12.28 -51.69 -6.01
CA SER A 248 -10.96 -51.99 -6.55
C SER A 248 -10.69 -53.48 -6.72
N THR A 249 -11.38 -54.37 -5.99
CA THR A 249 -11.15 -55.82 -6.05
C THR A 249 -12.20 -56.56 -6.86
N ASN A 250 -13.48 -56.21 -6.72
CA ASN A 250 -14.60 -57.03 -7.17
C ASN A 250 -15.46 -56.38 -8.26
N GLN A 251 -15.32 -55.07 -8.51
CA GLN A 251 -16.20 -54.32 -9.43
C GLN A 251 -15.48 -53.76 -10.67
N GLN A 252 -14.31 -54.30 -11.01
CA GLN A 252 -13.48 -53.83 -12.14
C GLN A 252 -14.13 -54.02 -13.52
N HIS A 253 -15.21 -54.80 -13.64
CA HIS A 253 -15.94 -55.00 -14.90
C HIS A 253 -16.82 -53.80 -15.26
N ILE A 254 -17.07 -52.88 -14.34
CA ILE A 254 -17.77 -51.62 -14.60
C ILE A 254 -16.71 -50.54 -14.85
N PRO A 255 -16.65 -49.92 -16.05
CA PRO A 255 -15.70 -48.84 -16.31
C PRO A 255 -16.04 -47.60 -15.49
N TYR A 256 -15.06 -46.96 -14.84
CA TYR A 256 -15.30 -45.71 -14.11
C TYR A 256 -14.05 -44.84 -14.07
N GLU A 257 -14.25 -43.53 -14.03
CA GLU A 257 -13.24 -42.58 -13.58
C GLU A 257 -13.49 -42.20 -12.12
N SER A 258 -14.76 -41.99 -11.74
CA SER A 258 -15.20 -41.81 -10.34
C SER A 258 -16.29 -42.81 -9.96
N VAL A 259 -16.33 -43.20 -8.69
CA VAL A 259 -17.40 -44.03 -8.12
C VAL A 259 -17.93 -43.40 -6.84
N VAL A 260 -19.24 -43.37 -6.71
CA VAL A 260 -19.95 -42.75 -5.60
C VAL A 260 -20.71 -43.80 -4.78
N LEU A 261 -20.44 -43.86 -3.47
CA LEU A 261 -21.22 -44.63 -2.52
C LEU A 261 -22.38 -43.79 -1.98
N LEU A 262 -23.61 -44.30 -2.10
CA LEU A 262 -24.82 -43.71 -1.52
C LEU A 262 -25.17 -44.41 -0.20
N ALA A 263 -24.78 -43.80 0.91
CA ALA A 263 -25.02 -44.30 2.27
C ALA A 263 -25.89 -43.35 3.10
N ASP A 264 -26.48 -43.85 4.18
CA ASP A 264 -27.17 -43.03 5.19
C ASP A 264 -26.17 -42.50 6.24
N TYR A 265 -26.61 -41.52 7.04
CA TYR A 265 -25.72 -40.77 7.94
C TYR A 265 -25.18 -41.64 9.08
N GLN A 266 -23.85 -41.64 9.21
CA GLN A 266 -23.12 -42.48 10.16
C GLN A 266 -23.08 -41.91 11.59
N GLY A 267 -23.53 -40.67 11.80
CA GLY A 267 -23.57 -40.06 13.14
C GLY A 267 -22.24 -39.47 13.63
N ASP A 268 -21.25 -39.32 12.74
CA ASP A 268 -19.87 -38.92 13.07
C ASP A 268 -19.52 -37.48 12.67
N GLY A 269 -20.49 -36.69 12.22
CA GLY A 269 -20.33 -35.28 11.84
C GLY A 269 -19.86 -35.07 10.40
N ILE A 270 -19.66 -36.13 9.63
CA ILE A 270 -19.11 -36.07 8.27
C ILE A 270 -20.25 -36.25 7.26
N ALA A 271 -20.41 -35.27 6.35
CA ALA A 271 -21.47 -35.30 5.34
C ALA A 271 -21.10 -36.08 4.07
N GLY A 272 -19.82 -36.02 3.69
CA GLY A 272 -19.21 -36.79 2.62
C GLY A 272 -17.72 -36.97 2.87
N LEU A 273 -17.10 -37.91 2.16
CA LEU A 273 -15.66 -38.12 2.19
C LEU A 273 -15.17 -38.69 0.87
N ALA A 274 -14.05 -38.18 0.36
CA ALA A 274 -13.49 -38.61 -0.91
C ALA A 274 -11.97 -38.81 -0.89
N TYR A 275 -11.47 -39.58 -1.85
CA TYR A 275 -10.04 -39.69 -2.14
C TYR A 275 -9.60 -38.54 -3.04
N VAL A 276 -8.73 -37.69 -2.51
CA VAL A 276 -8.34 -36.43 -3.16
C VAL A 276 -7.37 -36.65 -4.33
N GLY A 277 -7.69 -36.09 -5.50
CA GLY A 277 -6.81 -36.04 -6.66
C GLY A 277 -6.48 -37.40 -7.27
N THR A 278 -7.34 -38.40 -7.06
CA THR A 278 -7.07 -39.81 -7.42
C THR A 278 -7.68 -40.25 -8.76
N LEU A 279 -8.41 -39.36 -9.43
CA LEU A 279 -8.95 -39.60 -10.77
C LEU A 279 -7.85 -40.09 -11.73
N GLY A 280 -8.13 -41.15 -12.50
CA GLY A 280 -7.16 -41.86 -13.35
C GLY A 280 -6.55 -43.12 -12.73
N SER A 281 -6.83 -43.40 -11.45
CA SER A 281 -6.52 -44.69 -10.82
C SER A 281 -7.62 -45.18 -9.87
N TRP A 282 -8.06 -44.36 -8.90
CA TRP A 282 -8.90 -44.80 -7.76
C TRP A 282 -9.85 -43.69 -7.27
N GLY A 283 -10.67 -43.10 -8.14
CA GLY A 283 -11.61 -42.02 -7.79
C GLY A 283 -12.79 -42.52 -6.97
N TYR A 284 -12.71 -42.39 -5.64
CA TYR A 284 -13.74 -42.86 -4.71
C TYR A 284 -14.31 -41.71 -3.88
N ALA A 285 -15.64 -41.62 -3.86
CA ALA A 285 -16.39 -40.65 -3.06
C ALA A 285 -17.51 -41.36 -2.31
N GLY A 286 -17.71 -41.02 -1.04
CA GLY A 286 -18.78 -41.53 -0.20
C GLY A 286 -19.68 -40.40 0.27
N LEU A 287 -20.98 -40.55 0.05
CA LEU A 287 -21.98 -39.60 0.53
C LEU A 287 -22.69 -40.21 1.73
N PHE A 288 -22.56 -39.58 2.89
CA PHE A 288 -23.05 -40.14 4.16
C PHE A 288 -24.24 -39.36 4.69
N TRP A 289 -24.35 -38.03 4.52
CA TRP A 289 -25.52 -37.27 4.99
C TRP A 289 -26.70 -37.24 4.01
N ASP A 290 -26.61 -37.93 2.89
CA ASP A 290 -27.45 -37.68 1.71
C ASP A 290 -28.96 -37.57 2.00
N ARG A 291 -29.58 -38.45 2.80
CA ARG A 291 -31.07 -38.59 2.84
C ARG A 291 -31.72 -38.61 1.42
N GLY A 292 -30.94 -38.76 0.34
CA GLY A 292 -31.30 -38.93 -1.05
C GLY A 292 -31.26 -37.71 -1.99
N TYR A 293 -30.96 -36.48 -1.54
CA TYR A 293 -31.22 -35.29 -2.37
C TYR A 293 -30.28 -34.08 -2.15
N SER A 294 -28.96 -34.29 -2.01
CA SER A 294 -28.00 -33.17 -1.96
C SER A 294 -26.92 -33.25 -3.06
N PRO A 295 -27.25 -32.90 -4.33
CA PRO A 295 -26.30 -32.92 -5.45
C PRO A 295 -25.06 -32.04 -5.24
N GLY A 296 -25.15 -31.00 -4.41
CA GLY A 296 -24.01 -30.16 -4.09
C GLY A 296 -22.93 -30.91 -3.30
N ILE A 297 -23.31 -31.91 -2.49
CA ILE A 297 -22.35 -32.81 -1.82
C ILE A 297 -21.72 -33.77 -2.84
N ILE A 298 -22.46 -34.20 -3.86
CA ILE A 298 -21.87 -34.97 -4.98
C ILE A 298 -20.79 -34.12 -5.67
N GLY A 299 -21.12 -32.87 -6.00
CA GLY A 299 -20.17 -31.92 -6.57
C GLY A 299 -18.95 -31.72 -5.70
N HIS A 300 -19.13 -31.53 -4.40
CA HIS A 300 -18.03 -31.38 -3.43
C HIS A 300 -17.09 -32.60 -3.42
N GLU A 301 -17.64 -33.79 -3.18
CA GLU A 301 -16.84 -35.01 -3.03
C GLU A 301 -16.22 -35.48 -4.34
N VAL A 302 -16.93 -35.32 -5.46
CA VAL A 302 -16.37 -35.62 -6.78
C VAL A 302 -15.32 -34.56 -7.15
N GLY A 303 -15.50 -33.30 -6.74
CA GLY A 303 -14.51 -32.23 -6.86
C GLY A 303 -13.18 -32.60 -6.18
N HIS A 304 -13.24 -33.21 -4.99
CA HIS A 304 -12.05 -33.79 -4.38
C HIS A 304 -11.41 -34.90 -5.24
N ASN A 305 -12.18 -35.78 -5.89
CA ASN A 305 -11.58 -36.74 -6.83
C ASN A 305 -10.82 -36.05 -7.98
N TRP A 306 -11.33 -34.90 -8.45
CA TRP A 306 -10.64 -34.01 -9.41
C TRP A 306 -9.42 -33.30 -8.83
N GLY A 307 -9.19 -33.39 -7.52
CA GLY A 307 -8.05 -32.79 -6.85
C GLY A 307 -8.29 -31.36 -6.39
N CYS A 308 -9.54 -30.89 -6.40
CA CYS A 308 -9.91 -29.63 -5.79
C CYS A 308 -9.79 -29.74 -4.26
N GLY A 309 -9.19 -28.74 -3.61
CA GLY A 309 -9.25 -28.56 -2.16
C GLY A 309 -10.54 -27.87 -1.73
N HIS A 310 -10.68 -27.52 -0.45
CA HIS A 310 -11.73 -26.60 -0.02
C HIS A 310 -11.37 -25.15 -0.41
N ILE A 311 -11.67 -24.79 -1.66
CA ILE A 311 -11.28 -23.51 -2.28
C ILE A 311 -12.53 -22.76 -2.81
N ASP A 312 -12.35 -21.53 -3.29
CA ASP A 312 -13.38 -20.70 -3.92
C ASP A 312 -14.60 -20.38 -3.02
N CYS A 313 -14.38 -19.89 -1.79
CA CYS A 313 -15.45 -19.57 -0.85
C CYS A 313 -16.16 -18.22 -1.11
N TRP A 314 -15.56 -17.36 -1.94
CA TRP A 314 -15.95 -15.99 -2.26
C TRP A 314 -15.59 -15.72 -3.73
N PRO A 315 -16.29 -14.86 -4.50
CA PRO A 315 -17.31 -13.86 -4.14
C PRO A 315 -18.79 -14.23 -4.27
N TRP A 316 -19.14 -15.43 -4.74
CA TRP A 316 -20.53 -15.77 -5.06
C TRP A 316 -21.44 -16.20 -3.89
N GLY A 317 -20.98 -16.04 -2.65
CA GLY A 317 -21.67 -16.59 -1.48
C GLY A 317 -21.41 -18.09 -1.23
N GLY A 318 -20.55 -18.72 -2.04
CA GLY A 318 -20.00 -20.06 -1.82
C GLY A 318 -19.96 -20.95 -3.08
N SER A 319 -18.97 -21.84 -3.17
CA SER A 319 -18.82 -22.87 -4.21
C SER A 319 -19.09 -24.29 -3.68
N ALA A 320 -19.22 -25.25 -4.59
CA ALA A 320 -19.30 -26.68 -4.29
C ALA A 320 -18.20 -27.09 -3.31
N MET A 321 -16.98 -26.55 -3.47
CA MET A 321 -15.81 -26.91 -2.67
C MET A 321 -15.75 -26.27 -1.28
N CYS A 322 -16.58 -25.26 -0.98
CA CYS A 322 -16.58 -24.60 0.34
C CYS A 322 -17.84 -24.80 1.17
N GLY A 323 -18.87 -25.44 0.60
CA GLY A 323 -20.16 -25.53 1.27
C GLY A 323 -21.19 -26.40 0.56
N SER A 324 -20.78 -27.22 -0.43
CA SER A 324 -21.72 -28.02 -1.24
C SER A 324 -22.75 -27.18 -2.00
N TRP A 325 -22.36 -26.00 -2.48
CA TRP A 325 -23.17 -25.18 -3.37
C TRP A 325 -23.24 -25.79 -4.77
N LEU A 326 -24.27 -25.44 -5.55
CA LEU A 326 -24.45 -25.94 -6.92
C LEU A 326 -23.76 -25.06 -7.98
N LEU A 327 -22.50 -24.74 -7.70
CA LEU A 327 -21.63 -23.93 -8.53
C LEU A 327 -20.16 -24.27 -8.24
N TYR A 328 -19.33 -24.51 -9.25
CA TYR A 328 -17.88 -24.54 -9.04
C TYR A 328 -17.26 -23.16 -9.12
N GLY A 329 -16.22 -22.98 -8.31
CA GLY A 329 -15.37 -21.81 -8.27
C GLY A 329 -14.34 -21.74 -9.40
N PRO A 330 -13.77 -20.56 -9.73
CA PRO A 330 -12.84 -20.42 -10.85
C PRO A 330 -11.66 -21.37 -10.74
N GLU A 331 -11.03 -21.45 -9.57
CA GLU A 331 -9.88 -22.33 -9.34
C GLU A 331 -10.27 -23.81 -9.49
N SER A 332 -11.44 -24.19 -8.97
CA SER A 332 -11.98 -25.53 -9.10
C SER A 332 -12.19 -25.91 -10.57
N THR A 333 -12.75 -25.00 -11.37
CA THR A 333 -13.04 -25.23 -12.79
C THR A 333 -11.77 -25.39 -13.61
N ASP A 334 -10.75 -24.57 -13.34
CA ASP A 334 -9.43 -24.68 -13.97
C ASP A 334 -8.76 -26.04 -13.67
N ILE A 335 -8.80 -26.48 -12.40
CA ILE A 335 -8.25 -27.77 -11.98
C ILE A 335 -8.94 -28.92 -12.71
N ILE A 336 -10.28 -28.91 -12.75
CA ILE A 336 -11.09 -29.94 -13.41
C ILE A 336 -10.75 -29.98 -14.90
N GLN A 337 -10.70 -28.83 -15.57
CA GLN A 337 -10.43 -28.77 -17.01
C GLN A 337 -9.01 -29.17 -17.38
N TRP A 338 -8.00 -28.71 -16.64
CA TRP A 338 -6.64 -29.19 -16.85
C TRP A 338 -6.54 -30.70 -16.68
N ARG A 339 -7.16 -31.26 -15.63
CA ARG A 339 -7.15 -32.72 -15.43
C ARG A 339 -7.89 -33.47 -16.52
N ALA A 340 -9.04 -32.96 -16.96
CA ALA A 340 -9.82 -33.57 -18.01
C ALA A 340 -9.07 -33.54 -19.36
N ASN A 341 -8.44 -32.41 -19.71
CA ASN A 341 -7.77 -32.18 -20.98
C ASN A 341 -6.38 -32.83 -21.05
N ASP A 342 -5.52 -32.56 -20.07
CA ASP A 342 -4.08 -32.83 -20.17
C ASP A 342 -3.65 -34.09 -19.41
N TYR A 343 -4.26 -34.34 -18.24
CA TYR A 343 -3.90 -35.47 -17.39
C TYR A 343 -4.61 -36.77 -17.82
N LEU A 344 -5.95 -36.77 -17.76
CA LEU A 344 -6.78 -37.93 -18.11
C LEU A 344 -7.01 -38.07 -19.61
N LYS A 345 -6.95 -36.95 -20.34
CA LYS A 345 -7.21 -36.88 -21.79
C LYS A 345 -8.56 -37.50 -22.15
N LEU A 346 -9.60 -37.09 -21.41
CA LEU A 346 -10.95 -37.59 -21.57
C LEU A 346 -11.49 -37.32 -22.97
N ALA A 347 -12.49 -38.11 -23.39
CA ALA A 347 -13.07 -37.95 -24.72
C ALA A 347 -13.70 -36.57 -24.89
N ILE A 348 -13.38 -35.89 -26.01
CA ILE A 348 -14.07 -34.68 -26.44
C ILE A 348 -15.44 -35.09 -26.96
N ILE A 349 -16.46 -34.35 -26.55
CA ILE A 349 -17.84 -34.51 -27.03
C ILE A 349 -18.33 -33.22 -27.65
N ASP A 350 -19.44 -33.34 -28.38
CA ASP A 350 -20.15 -32.18 -28.92
C ASP A 350 -20.63 -31.26 -27.78
N PRO A 351 -20.89 -29.98 -28.07
CA PRO A 351 -21.44 -29.04 -27.10
C PRO A 351 -22.70 -29.61 -26.42
N TYR A 352 -22.96 -29.20 -25.18
CA TYR A 352 -24.04 -29.79 -24.39
C TYR A 352 -25.39 -29.64 -25.12
N GLU A 353 -26.18 -30.72 -25.25
CA GLU A 353 -27.36 -30.70 -26.14
C GLU A 353 -28.51 -29.79 -25.64
N THR A 354 -28.56 -29.54 -24.33
CA THR A 354 -29.56 -28.66 -23.70
C THR A 354 -28.93 -27.27 -23.52
N PRO A 355 -29.67 -26.17 -23.77
CA PRO A 355 -29.16 -24.84 -23.44
C PRO A 355 -28.77 -24.74 -21.97
N VAL A 356 -27.54 -24.32 -21.70
CA VAL A 356 -27.05 -23.97 -20.37
C VAL A 356 -26.67 -22.50 -20.36
N ARG A 357 -26.85 -21.84 -19.22
CA ARG A 357 -26.45 -20.43 -19.10
C ARG A 357 -24.92 -20.30 -19.19
N PRO A 358 -24.41 -19.13 -19.61
CA PRO A 358 -22.97 -18.87 -19.58
C PRO A 358 -22.40 -18.93 -18.16
N TYR A 359 -21.10 -19.20 -18.08
CA TYR A 359 -20.30 -19.11 -16.87
C TYR A 359 -19.51 -17.80 -16.90
N ALA A 360 -19.91 -16.86 -16.04
CA ALA A 360 -19.26 -15.59 -15.84
C ALA A 360 -18.36 -15.68 -14.60
N ASN A 361 -17.07 -15.48 -14.77
CA ASN A 361 -16.04 -15.60 -13.75
C ASN A 361 -15.86 -14.23 -13.05
N PRO A 362 -15.55 -14.11 -11.75
CA PRO A 362 -15.35 -12.80 -11.14
C PRO A 362 -14.05 -12.20 -11.66
N ASP A 363 -14.08 -10.89 -11.83
CA ASP A 363 -12.95 -10.16 -12.40
C ASP A 363 -12.23 -9.36 -11.32
N TRP A 364 -10.90 -9.34 -11.42
CA TRP A 364 -10.04 -8.47 -10.62
C TRP A 364 -9.27 -7.55 -11.54
N MET A 365 -9.51 -6.25 -11.38
CA MET A 365 -8.96 -5.21 -12.23
C MET A 365 -8.20 -4.19 -11.38
N THR A 366 -7.30 -3.45 -12.02
CA THR A 366 -6.67 -2.28 -11.43
C THR A 366 -7.08 -1.06 -12.24
N ALA A 367 -7.45 0.02 -11.56
CA ALA A 367 -7.81 1.28 -12.19
C ALA A 367 -6.81 2.37 -11.84
N ASP A 368 -6.55 3.21 -12.84
CA ASP A 368 -6.01 4.53 -12.59
C ASP A 368 -7.19 5.44 -12.21
N SER A 369 -7.06 6.12 -11.05
CA SER A 369 -8.07 7.04 -10.53
C SER A 369 -8.37 8.22 -11.47
N GLN A 370 -7.51 8.47 -12.47
CA GLN A 370 -7.51 9.71 -13.30
C GLN A 370 -8.03 9.58 -14.71
N ARG A 371 -8.18 8.36 -15.20
CA ARG A 371 -8.67 8.12 -16.55
C ARG A 371 -9.89 7.23 -16.52
N ASP A 372 -10.61 7.26 -17.63
CA ASP A 372 -11.63 6.26 -17.86
C ASP A 372 -10.89 4.94 -18.17
N ASN A 373 -11.26 3.87 -17.46
CA ASN A 373 -10.62 2.57 -17.60
C ASN A 373 -11.57 1.64 -18.36
N GLU A 374 -11.07 0.96 -19.39
CA GLU A 374 -11.85 -0.05 -20.13
C GLU A 374 -11.50 -1.44 -19.60
N PHE A 375 -12.50 -2.16 -19.09
CA PHE A 375 -12.37 -3.48 -18.50
C PHE A 375 -12.99 -4.55 -19.39
N ASP A 376 -12.15 -5.47 -19.86
CA ASP A 376 -12.57 -6.60 -20.67
C ASP A 376 -12.97 -7.78 -19.79
N VAL A 377 -14.12 -7.64 -19.13
CA VAL A 377 -14.65 -8.61 -18.17
C VAL A 377 -15.05 -9.95 -18.82
N LEU A 378 -15.31 -9.97 -20.13
CA LEU A 378 -15.65 -11.22 -20.84
C LEU A 378 -14.41 -12.07 -21.19
N ASP A 379 -13.20 -11.66 -20.80
CA ASP A 379 -11.95 -12.36 -21.13
C ASP A 379 -11.71 -13.63 -20.29
N ASN A 380 -12.50 -13.92 -19.28
CA ASN A 380 -12.41 -15.18 -18.53
C ASN A 380 -13.75 -15.94 -18.52
N ASP A 381 -14.70 -15.47 -19.34
CA ASP A 381 -16.05 -15.98 -19.45
C ASP A 381 -16.21 -16.94 -20.62
N TYR A 382 -17.14 -17.88 -20.48
CA TYR A 382 -17.43 -18.84 -21.53
C TYR A 382 -18.83 -19.45 -21.39
N ASP A 383 -19.22 -20.16 -22.44
CA ASP A 383 -20.47 -20.90 -22.47
C ASP A 383 -20.22 -22.33 -22.94
N ALA A 384 -20.85 -23.31 -22.28
CA ALA A 384 -20.61 -24.72 -22.59
C ALA A 384 -21.27 -25.18 -23.92
N ASN A 385 -22.18 -24.37 -24.47
CA ASN A 385 -22.71 -24.53 -25.81
C ASN A 385 -21.86 -23.81 -26.88
N PHE A 386 -20.81 -23.09 -26.46
CA PHE A 386 -19.95 -22.22 -27.30
C PHE A 386 -20.70 -21.08 -27.97
N ASP A 387 -21.76 -20.59 -27.33
CA ASP A 387 -22.45 -19.40 -27.79
C ASP A 387 -21.60 -18.14 -27.54
N TYR A 388 -21.77 -17.13 -28.40
CA TYR A 388 -21.06 -15.87 -28.26
C TYR A 388 -21.65 -15.05 -27.11
N LEU A 389 -20.76 -14.45 -26.30
CA LEU A 389 -21.11 -13.69 -25.10
C LEU A 389 -21.12 -12.18 -25.34
N HIS A 390 -22.04 -11.51 -24.66
CA HIS A 390 -22.16 -10.06 -24.62
C HIS A 390 -22.56 -9.58 -23.22
N ILE A 391 -22.34 -8.29 -22.92
CA ILE A 391 -22.73 -7.72 -21.62
C ILE A 391 -24.17 -7.23 -21.73
N SER A 392 -25.08 -7.90 -21.04
CA SER A 392 -26.52 -7.58 -21.06
C SER A 392 -26.92 -6.53 -20.00
N GLY A 393 -26.09 -6.37 -18.96
CA GLY A 393 -26.31 -5.44 -17.87
C GLY A 393 -25.04 -5.22 -17.05
N VAL A 394 -24.95 -4.04 -16.44
CA VAL A 394 -23.94 -3.65 -15.46
C VAL A 394 -24.64 -2.75 -14.44
N ASP A 395 -24.18 -2.77 -13.20
CA ASP A 395 -24.59 -1.74 -12.24
C ASP A 395 -24.33 -0.35 -12.83
N PRO A 396 -25.21 0.64 -12.63
CA PRO A 396 -24.99 1.98 -13.17
C PRO A 396 -23.88 2.75 -12.43
N THR A 397 -23.64 2.36 -11.18
CA THR A 397 -22.63 2.94 -10.29
C THR A 397 -22.03 1.83 -9.43
N SER A 398 -20.73 1.88 -9.20
CA SER A 398 -20.05 0.96 -8.28
C SER A 398 -20.33 1.31 -6.82
N ASP A 399 -19.93 0.41 -5.91
CA ASP A 399 -20.07 0.56 -4.46
C ASP A 399 -19.34 1.80 -3.93
N GLU A 400 -18.20 2.13 -4.54
CA GLU A 400 -17.40 3.30 -4.20
C GLU A 400 -17.63 4.51 -5.14
N GLY A 401 -18.73 4.49 -5.92
CA GLY A 401 -19.27 5.67 -6.60
C GLY A 401 -18.73 5.96 -8.01
N ALA A 402 -17.98 5.04 -8.61
CA ALA A 402 -17.61 5.11 -10.01
C ALA A 402 -18.84 5.03 -10.92
N THR A 403 -18.81 5.70 -12.07
CA THR A 403 -19.82 5.57 -13.12
C THR A 403 -19.45 4.46 -14.09
N LEU A 404 -20.40 3.61 -14.44
CA LEU A 404 -20.19 2.40 -15.24
C LEU A 404 -21.03 2.45 -16.52
N SER A 405 -20.45 2.04 -17.65
CA SER A 405 -21.20 1.90 -18.91
C SER A 405 -20.61 0.82 -19.81
N ILE A 406 -21.43 0.28 -20.73
CA ILE A 406 -21.00 -0.74 -21.69
C ILE A 406 -20.56 -0.07 -22.98
N VAL A 407 -19.37 -0.42 -23.48
CA VAL A 407 -18.81 0.08 -24.74
C VAL A 407 -18.32 -1.07 -25.63
N GLY A 408 -18.39 -0.91 -26.96
CA GLY A 408 -18.11 -1.99 -27.93
C GLY A 408 -16.72 -1.94 -28.56
N ASN A 409 -15.70 -1.57 -27.78
CA ASN A 409 -14.32 -1.34 -28.28
C ASN A 409 -13.36 -2.51 -28.01
N GLY A 410 -13.82 -3.61 -27.42
CA GLY A 410 -12.96 -4.71 -26.99
C GLY A 410 -12.31 -5.50 -28.14
N PRO A 411 -11.34 -6.38 -27.82
CA PRO A 411 -10.72 -7.29 -28.77
C PRO A 411 -11.76 -8.07 -29.58
N GLY A 412 -11.67 -8.02 -30.91
CA GLY A 412 -12.65 -8.68 -31.79
C GLY A 412 -14.03 -8.01 -31.85
N GLY A 413 -14.20 -6.83 -31.26
CA GLY A 413 -15.45 -6.08 -31.21
C GLY A 413 -16.40 -6.53 -30.10
N ARG A 414 -15.90 -7.25 -29.08
CA ARG A 414 -16.67 -7.64 -27.90
C ARG A 414 -16.92 -6.46 -26.96
N ASP A 415 -17.98 -6.58 -26.17
CA ASP A 415 -18.37 -5.59 -25.17
C ASP A 415 -17.33 -5.53 -24.05
N VAL A 416 -17.03 -4.32 -23.58
CA VAL A 416 -16.19 -4.04 -22.41
C VAL A 416 -16.90 -3.02 -21.51
N ILE A 417 -16.49 -2.95 -20.25
CA ILE A 417 -17.04 -2.00 -19.28
C ILE A 417 -16.14 -0.77 -19.20
N LEU A 418 -16.70 0.41 -19.46
CA LEU A 418 -16.07 1.68 -19.17
C LEU A 418 -16.31 2.03 -17.70
N TYR A 419 -15.25 1.96 -16.91
CA TYR A 419 -15.20 2.31 -15.50
C TYR A 419 -14.63 3.72 -15.32
N GLN A 420 -15.45 4.63 -14.80
CA GLN A 420 -15.07 6.01 -14.54
C GLN A 420 -15.02 6.24 -13.02
N PRO A 421 -13.83 6.20 -12.40
CA PRO A 421 -13.69 6.29 -10.94
C PRO A 421 -14.25 7.60 -10.38
N ASP A 422 -14.64 7.59 -9.10
CA ASP A 422 -14.90 8.83 -8.37
C ASP A 422 -13.58 9.58 -8.17
N ARG A 423 -13.32 10.53 -9.08
CA ARG A 423 -12.10 11.33 -9.13
C ARG A 423 -11.89 12.22 -7.90
N THR A 424 -12.88 12.31 -7.00
CA THR A 424 -12.76 13.09 -5.77
C THR A 424 -12.04 12.36 -4.63
N LYS A 425 -11.72 11.07 -4.81
CA LYS A 425 -10.97 10.23 -3.87
C LYS A 425 -9.46 10.35 -4.11
N LEU A 426 -8.70 10.59 -3.03
CA LEU A 426 -7.27 10.93 -3.10
C LEU A 426 -6.34 9.80 -2.66
N GLY A 427 -6.83 8.84 -1.86
CA GLY A 427 -6.07 7.66 -1.43
C GLY A 427 -6.47 6.40 -2.23
N PRO A 428 -5.76 5.28 -2.04
CA PRO A 428 -6.09 4.04 -2.72
C PRO A 428 -7.38 3.49 -2.12
N TYR A 429 -8.19 2.82 -2.93
CA TYR A 429 -9.40 2.17 -2.44
C TYR A 429 -9.76 0.96 -3.31
N SER A 430 -10.39 -0.03 -2.68
CA SER A 430 -11.00 -1.16 -3.37
C SER A 430 -12.45 -0.83 -3.67
N ASP A 431 -12.86 -1.02 -4.92
CA ASP A 431 -14.22 -0.79 -5.42
C ASP A 431 -14.80 -2.11 -5.94
N SER A 432 -16.13 -2.22 -5.95
CA SER A 432 -16.84 -3.38 -6.48
C SER A 432 -18.12 -3.01 -7.21
N PHE A 433 -18.45 -3.79 -8.23
CA PHE A 433 -19.72 -3.70 -8.96
C PHE A 433 -20.06 -5.02 -9.63
N TRP A 434 -21.31 -5.19 -10.11
CA TRP A 434 -21.74 -6.40 -10.80
C TRP A 434 -22.01 -6.18 -12.29
N TYR A 435 -21.75 -7.20 -13.10
CA TYR A 435 -22.16 -7.27 -14.51
C TYR A 435 -22.81 -8.61 -14.86
N ALA A 436 -23.50 -8.65 -16.00
CA ALA A 436 -24.22 -9.80 -16.51
C ALA A 436 -23.70 -10.22 -17.88
N ALA A 437 -22.97 -11.34 -17.93
CA ALA A 437 -22.64 -12.00 -19.18
C ALA A 437 -23.87 -12.74 -19.71
N ALA A 438 -24.18 -12.59 -21.01
CA ALA A 438 -25.33 -13.23 -21.64
C ALA A 438 -25.01 -13.83 -23.00
N ASP A 439 -25.67 -14.93 -23.31
CA ASP A 439 -25.66 -15.55 -24.64
C ASP A 439 -26.76 -14.96 -25.56
N PHE A 440 -26.77 -15.36 -26.84
CA PHE A 440 -27.82 -14.98 -27.80
C PHE A 440 -29.16 -15.71 -27.59
N GLY A 441 -29.17 -16.77 -26.77
CA GLY A 441 -30.38 -17.46 -26.31
C GLY A 441 -31.15 -16.69 -25.23
N GLY A 442 -30.52 -15.65 -24.65
CA GLY A 442 -31.06 -14.82 -23.58
C GLY A 442 -30.86 -15.42 -22.18
N LEU A 443 -29.90 -16.33 -22.01
CA LEU A 443 -29.46 -16.81 -20.70
C LEU A 443 -28.36 -15.88 -20.18
N GLU A 444 -28.43 -15.49 -18.91
CA GLU A 444 -27.47 -14.57 -18.28
C GLU A 444 -26.91 -15.13 -16.97
N HIS A 445 -25.70 -14.70 -16.62
CA HIS A 445 -25.06 -14.95 -15.33
C HIS A 445 -24.45 -13.65 -14.80
N TRP A 446 -24.86 -13.26 -13.60
CA TRP A 446 -24.35 -12.08 -12.90
C TRP A 446 -23.15 -12.44 -12.04
N THR A 447 -22.07 -11.69 -12.16
CA THR A 447 -20.82 -11.90 -11.41
C THR A 447 -20.22 -10.55 -10.98
N PRO A 448 -19.47 -10.49 -9.87
CA PRO A 448 -18.87 -9.25 -9.41
C PRO A 448 -17.50 -8.99 -10.07
N VAL A 449 -17.16 -7.71 -10.14
CA VAL A 449 -15.84 -7.18 -10.47
C VAL A 449 -15.30 -6.47 -9.23
N THR A 450 -14.07 -6.77 -8.87
CA THR A 450 -13.30 -6.04 -7.86
C THR A 450 -12.25 -5.19 -8.56
N VAL A 451 -12.16 -3.93 -8.17
CA VAL A 451 -11.26 -2.94 -8.77
C VAL A 451 -10.39 -2.32 -7.69
N GLU A 452 -9.08 -2.51 -7.79
CA GLU A 452 -8.12 -1.77 -6.96
C GLU A 452 -7.77 -0.45 -7.64
N VAL A 453 -8.05 0.68 -6.99
CA VAL A 453 -7.78 2.02 -7.52
C VAL A 453 -6.53 2.61 -6.84
N ASN A 454 -5.51 2.96 -7.62
CA ASN A 454 -4.18 3.37 -7.11
C ASN A 454 -4.11 4.83 -6.57
N GLU A 455 -3.12 5.11 -5.70
CA GLU A 455 -2.86 6.38 -4.98
C GLU A 455 -2.49 7.61 -5.85
N ARG A 456 -2.84 8.80 -5.35
CA ARG A 456 -2.28 10.11 -5.74
C ARG A 456 -1.52 10.71 -4.56
N ASN A 457 -0.22 10.96 -4.68
CA ASN A 457 0.58 11.40 -3.54
C ASN A 457 1.13 12.83 -3.72
N LEU A 458 0.92 13.66 -2.68
CA LEU A 458 1.73 14.85 -2.46
C LEU A 458 3.12 14.38 -2.03
N VAL A 459 4.11 14.63 -2.89
CA VAL A 459 5.48 14.19 -2.69
C VAL A 459 6.18 15.07 -1.67
N ALA A 460 6.08 16.40 -1.83
CA ALA A 460 6.69 17.38 -0.94
C ALA A 460 5.93 18.71 -1.06
N SER A 461 5.87 19.48 0.03
CA SER A 461 5.28 20.82 0.06
C SER A 461 5.97 21.72 1.07
N TYR A 462 6.55 22.81 0.60
CA TYR A 462 7.28 23.79 1.39
C TYR A 462 6.50 25.10 1.43
N LYS A 463 5.92 25.39 2.61
CA LYS A 463 5.11 26.59 2.87
C LYS A 463 5.89 27.74 3.52
N PHE A 464 7.11 27.45 3.99
CA PHE A 464 8.03 28.42 4.60
C PHE A 464 7.52 29.14 5.88
N GLU A 465 6.58 28.51 6.60
CA GLU A 465 5.96 29.06 7.82
C GLU A 465 6.73 28.77 9.12
N GLU A 466 7.80 27.98 9.09
CA GLU A 466 8.60 27.74 10.29
C GLU A 466 9.42 28.97 10.72
N GLY A 467 9.85 29.01 11.99
CA GLY A 467 10.57 30.15 12.57
C GLY A 467 11.94 30.47 11.93
N ALA A 468 12.75 31.27 12.60
CA ALA A 468 14.07 31.65 12.10
C ALA A 468 15.03 30.44 11.95
N GLY A 469 15.81 30.40 10.86
CA GLY A 469 16.84 29.37 10.61
C GLY A 469 16.97 29.01 9.13
N ALA A 470 17.91 28.11 8.81
CA ALA A 470 18.25 27.68 7.45
C ALA A 470 17.52 26.39 6.98
N GLU A 471 16.59 25.85 7.77
CA GLU A 471 15.82 24.65 7.42
C GLU A 471 14.47 25.05 6.81
N LEU A 472 14.07 24.35 5.74
CA LEU A 472 12.78 24.52 5.07
C LEU A 472 11.98 23.25 5.28
N LEU A 473 10.90 23.30 6.07
CA LEU A 473 10.17 22.08 6.42
C LEU A 473 9.20 21.71 5.30
N ASP A 474 9.37 20.49 4.80
CA ASP A 474 8.31 19.78 4.11
C ASP A 474 7.12 19.54 5.04
N SER A 475 5.95 20.02 4.63
CA SER A 475 4.65 19.87 5.29
C SER A 475 3.86 18.65 4.78
N SER A 476 4.43 17.88 3.86
CA SER A 476 3.88 16.59 3.41
C SER A 476 4.11 15.48 4.45
N PRO A 477 3.39 14.34 4.36
CA PRO A 477 3.63 13.17 5.21
C PRO A 477 5.05 12.58 5.08
N ASN A 478 5.78 12.90 4.01
CA ASN A 478 7.09 12.29 3.72
C ASN A 478 8.25 12.97 4.46
N ASN A 479 8.06 14.18 4.99
CA ASN A 479 9.05 14.94 5.77
C ASN A 479 10.40 15.12 5.05
N TYR A 480 10.39 15.42 3.75
CA TYR A 480 11.60 15.75 2.97
C TYR A 480 12.08 17.17 3.24
N HIS A 481 12.42 17.51 4.49
CA HIS A 481 12.90 18.85 4.84
C HIS A 481 14.18 19.20 4.07
N MET A 482 14.24 20.41 3.53
CA MET A 482 15.43 20.89 2.83
C MET A 482 16.33 21.64 3.78
N HIS A 483 17.63 21.47 3.61
CA HIS A 483 18.62 22.35 4.23
C HIS A 483 19.04 23.41 3.22
N ALA A 484 18.81 24.67 3.54
CA ALA A 484 19.31 25.77 2.74
C ALA A 484 20.79 25.99 3.04
N ALA A 485 21.60 25.95 2.00
CA ALA A 485 23.02 26.22 2.06
C ALA A 485 23.42 27.22 0.96
N GLY A 486 24.62 27.76 1.06
CA GLY A 486 25.27 28.30 -0.14
C GLY A 486 25.61 27.18 -1.13
N PRO A 487 26.17 27.51 -2.30
CA PRO A 487 26.90 26.53 -3.12
C PRO A 487 27.90 25.76 -2.25
N ALA A 488 28.17 24.49 -2.56
CA ALA A 488 29.17 23.72 -1.81
C ALA A 488 30.53 24.45 -1.87
N ILE A 489 31.01 24.89 -0.70
CA ILE A 489 32.28 25.59 -0.56
C ILE A 489 33.27 24.62 0.07
N TYR A 490 34.24 24.20 -0.73
CA TYR A 490 35.24 23.23 -0.32
C TYR A 490 36.48 23.93 0.20
N ALA A 491 36.74 23.81 1.50
CA ALA A 491 37.96 24.28 2.14
C ALA A 491 39.03 23.19 2.10
N ASP A 492 40.29 23.58 1.92
CA ASP A 492 41.41 22.63 1.97
C ASP A 492 41.60 22.14 3.42
N THR A 493 41.80 20.84 3.57
CA THR A 493 42.30 20.25 4.82
C THR A 493 43.78 20.59 5.00
N GLN A 494 44.32 20.32 6.19
CA GLN A 494 45.76 20.44 6.42
C GLN A 494 46.53 19.47 5.51
N ASP A 495 47.64 19.94 4.92
CA ASP A 495 48.54 19.07 4.15
C ASP A 495 49.01 17.85 4.96
N PRO A 496 48.99 16.64 4.36
CA PRO A 496 49.44 15.43 5.02
C PRO A 496 50.97 15.34 5.03
N ASN A 497 51.49 14.58 6.00
CA ASN A 497 52.86 14.07 5.89
C ASN A 497 52.86 12.87 4.94
N ILE A 498 53.71 12.91 3.93
CA ILE A 498 53.86 11.78 3.02
C ILE A 498 54.76 10.72 3.65
N GLY A 499 54.21 9.50 3.77
CA GLY A 499 54.87 8.35 4.39
C GLY A 499 55.67 7.53 3.37
N ASN A 500 55.03 6.51 2.79
CA ASN A 500 55.62 5.68 1.74
C ASN A 500 55.04 6.02 0.36
N GLY A 501 55.73 5.58 -0.70
CA GLY A 501 55.23 5.72 -2.06
C GLY A 501 56.09 4.96 -3.06
N CYS A 502 55.69 5.03 -4.33
CA CYS A 502 56.44 4.47 -5.44
C CYS A 502 57.79 5.20 -5.68
N ASN A 503 58.66 4.59 -6.48
CA ASN A 503 59.94 5.19 -6.85
C ASN A 503 59.74 6.48 -7.66
N SER A 504 60.42 7.55 -7.27
CA SER A 504 60.40 8.82 -8.00
C SER A 504 61.82 9.40 -8.13
N SER A 505 62.01 10.29 -9.09
CA SER A 505 63.25 11.07 -9.22
C SER A 505 63.37 12.07 -8.05
N PRO A 506 64.58 12.43 -7.58
CA PRO A 506 64.73 13.42 -6.52
C PRO A 506 64.06 14.77 -6.77
N TRP A 507 63.88 15.15 -8.05
CA TRP A 507 63.25 16.41 -8.46
C TRP A 507 61.76 16.29 -8.76
N GLU A 508 61.23 15.06 -8.84
CA GLU A 508 59.82 14.76 -9.12
C GLU A 508 59.21 13.89 -8.01
N ASN A 509 59.68 14.12 -6.77
CA ASN A 509 59.34 13.27 -5.63
C ASN A 509 57.94 13.60 -5.11
N SER A 510 57.36 12.71 -4.32
CA SER A 510 55.99 12.85 -3.82
C SER A 510 55.77 14.10 -2.97
N GLY A 511 56.83 14.69 -2.40
CA GLY A 511 56.76 15.96 -1.67
C GLY A 511 56.26 17.14 -2.50
N ASN A 512 56.35 17.04 -3.83
CA ASN A 512 55.85 18.02 -4.77
C ASN A 512 54.31 18.03 -4.89
N LEU A 513 53.60 17.04 -4.32
CA LEU A 513 52.13 16.96 -4.41
C LEU A 513 51.40 18.01 -3.56
N PHE A 514 52.06 18.52 -2.52
CA PHE A 514 51.49 19.43 -1.53
C PHE A 514 52.49 20.57 -1.24
N ASP A 515 53.36 20.92 -2.21
CA ASP A 515 54.34 21.99 -2.03
C ASP A 515 53.85 23.35 -2.52
N ASN A 516 52.69 23.38 -3.18
CA ASN A 516 52.02 24.59 -3.63
C ASN A 516 52.94 25.39 -4.59
N ASP A 517 53.59 24.67 -5.50
CA ASP A 517 54.35 25.18 -6.63
C ASP A 517 53.92 24.44 -7.92
N HIS A 518 53.07 25.08 -8.74
CA HIS A 518 52.64 24.54 -10.05
C HIS A 518 53.79 24.29 -11.05
N GLY A 519 55.01 24.77 -10.74
CA GLY A 519 56.24 24.48 -11.48
C GLY A 519 56.93 23.18 -11.06
N SER A 520 56.54 22.61 -9.92
CA SER A 520 56.97 21.31 -9.40
C SER A 520 55.98 20.21 -9.88
N VAL A 521 56.40 18.94 -9.81
CA VAL A 521 55.54 17.81 -10.22
C VAL A 521 55.95 16.55 -9.49
N PHE A 522 54.99 15.73 -9.06
CA PHE A 522 55.25 14.35 -8.68
C PHE A 522 55.05 13.42 -9.87
N ALA A 523 56.04 12.58 -10.15
CA ALA A 523 55.93 11.55 -11.18
C ALA A 523 56.64 10.26 -10.75
N SER A 524 55.97 9.13 -10.95
CA SER A 524 56.58 7.81 -10.77
C SER A 524 57.69 7.56 -11.80
N SER A 525 58.63 6.67 -11.46
CA SER A 525 59.82 6.36 -12.27
C SER A 525 59.50 5.44 -13.45
N ASP A 526 58.52 5.83 -14.27
CA ASP A 526 58.04 5.10 -15.46
C ASP A 526 57.40 3.74 -15.12
N GLN A 527 56.53 3.72 -14.11
CA GLN A 527 56.04 2.50 -13.46
C GLN A 527 54.58 2.18 -13.77
N GLY A 528 53.78 3.20 -14.10
CA GLY A 528 52.42 3.06 -14.61
C GLY A 528 51.40 2.89 -13.50
N VAL A 529 50.33 2.14 -13.80
CA VAL A 529 49.24 1.84 -12.88
C VAL A 529 49.64 0.74 -11.89
N VAL A 530 49.03 0.72 -10.72
CA VAL A 530 49.20 -0.34 -9.71
C VAL A 530 48.64 -1.66 -10.25
N ILE A 531 49.43 -2.74 -10.19
CA ILE A 531 48.99 -4.07 -10.64
C ILE A 531 48.23 -4.80 -9.52
N THR A 532 48.68 -4.60 -8.28
CA THR A 532 48.12 -5.23 -7.08
C THR A 532 47.85 -4.16 -6.02
N SER A 533 46.57 -3.99 -5.63
CA SER A 533 46.20 -3.04 -4.58
C SER A 533 46.95 -3.29 -3.28
N PHE A 534 47.28 -2.22 -2.58
CA PHE A 534 48.06 -2.22 -1.34
C PHE A 534 49.49 -2.77 -1.50
N THR A 535 50.04 -2.70 -2.72
CA THR A 535 51.43 -3.09 -2.96
C THR A 535 52.38 -2.27 -2.10
N THR A 536 53.36 -2.97 -1.52
CA THR A 536 54.49 -2.38 -0.77
C THR A 536 55.78 -2.37 -1.59
N ASP A 537 55.74 -2.89 -2.82
CA ASP A 537 56.85 -2.79 -3.75
C ASP A 537 56.87 -1.38 -4.34
N PRO A 538 57.89 -0.55 -4.04
CA PRO A 538 57.97 0.78 -4.61
C PRO A 538 58.17 0.75 -6.13
N ALA A 539 58.47 -0.42 -6.73
CA ALA A 539 58.56 -0.64 -8.17
C ALA A 539 57.20 -0.85 -8.87
N ASP A 540 56.13 -1.17 -8.14
CA ASP A 540 54.82 -1.59 -8.69
C ASP A 540 53.84 -0.40 -8.76
N GLY A 541 53.73 0.19 -9.95
CA GLY A 541 52.77 1.25 -10.26
C GLY A 541 53.03 2.60 -9.58
N THR A 542 52.00 3.44 -9.55
CA THR A 542 52.02 4.80 -8.99
C THR A 542 51.09 4.87 -7.79
N TRP A 543 51.66 5.09 -6.60
CA TRP A 543 50.92 5.16 -5.34
C TRP A 543 51.67 5.96 -4.27
N VAL A 544 50.92 6.54 -3.33
CA VAL A 544 51.44 7.31 -2.19
C VAL A 544 50.56 7.09 -0.95
N GLU A 545 51.18 7.02 0.23
CA GLU A 545 50.53 6.97 1.54
C GLU A 545 50.69 8.30 2.30
N LEU A 546 49.61 8.78 2.88
CA LEU A 546 49.45 10.10 3.48
C LEU A 546 49.03 9.97 4.96
N ASP A 547 49.68 10.68 5.87
CA ASP A 547 49.30 10.80 7.30
C ASP A 547 48.96 12.25 7.64
N PHE A 548 47.68 12.52 7.89
CA PHE A 548 47.18 13.84 8.29
C PHE A 548 47.53 14.21 9.75
N GLY A 549 48.16 13.30 10.50
CA GLY A 549 48.59 13.51 11.89
C GLY A 549 47.46 13.45 12.92
N ALA A 550 46.22 13.72 12.51
CA ALA A 550 45.00 13.60 13.28
C ALA A 550 43.85 13.06 12.42
N SER A 551 42.79 12.60 13.08
CA SER A 551 41.55 12.22 12.40
C SER A 551 40.94 13.46 11.75
N THR A 552 40.72 13.39 10.44
CA THR A 552 40.28 14.50 9.59
C THR A 552 39.07 14.04 8.77
N THR A 553 38.12 14.93 8.53
CA THR A 553 36.95 14.65 7.67
C THR A 553 37.21 15.21 6.27
N PHE A 554 36.84 14.44 5.26
CA PHE A 554 37.03 14.74 3.85
C PHE A 554 35.67 14.64 3.14
N ASP A 555 35.32 15.62 2.33
CA ASP A 555 34.14 15.62 1.45
C ASP A 555 34.52 15.69 -0.03
N GLY A 556 35.81 15.62 -0.33
CA GLY A 556 36.30 15.64 -1.68
C GLY A 556 37.82 15.63 -1.79
N TRP A 557 38.29 15.61 -3.03
CA TRP A 557 39.70 15.64 -3.39
C TRP A 557 39.92 16.57 -4.58
N ARG A 558 40.89 17.47 -4.48
CA ARG A 558 41.35 18.33 -5.57
C ARG A 558 42.61 17.76 -6.19
N HIS A 559 42.66 17.71 -7.52
CA HIS A 559 43.79 17.16 -8.25
C HIS A 559 44.04 17.94 -9.54
N LEU A 560 45.31 18.33 -9.72
CA LEU A 560 45.82 18.95 -10.93
C LEU A 560 46.78 17.99 -11.64
N ASP A 561 46.38 17.55 -12.83
CA ASP A 561 47.18 16.67 -13.67
C ASP A 561 48.48 17.31 -14.19
N GLN A 562 49.38 16.45 -14.69
CA GLN A 562 50.59 16.90 -15.39
C GLN A 562 50.28 17.60 -16.72
N ASP A 563 51.26 18.29 -17.32
CA ASP A 563 51.06 19.07 -18.57
C ASP A 563 50.83 18.24 -19.86
N SER A 564 50.97 16.91 -19.81
CA SER A 564 51.02 16.06 -21.00
C SER A 564 50.01 14.92 -20.94
N SER A 565 49.14 14.84 -21.94
CA SER A 565 48.08 13.82 -22.04
C SER A 565 48.56 12.37 -22.04
N ARG A 566 49.82 12.15 -22.41
CA ARG A 566 50.48 10.83 -22.32
C ARG A 566 50.77 10.36 -20.90
N LYS A 567 50.64 11.24 -19.91
CA LYS A 567 50.97 11.03 -18.50
C LYS A 567 49.81 11.35 -17.56
N TRP A 568 48.64 11.66 -18.10
CA TRP A 568 47.44 11.91 -17.30
C TRP A 568 46.94 10.64 -16.65
N VAL A 569 46.45 10.80 -15.43
CA VAL A 569 45.78 9.74 -14.68
C VAL A 569 44.38 9.58 -15.27
N GLY A 570 43.94 8.34 -15.53
CA GLY A 570 42.59 8.05 -16.00
C GLY A 570 41.65 7.75 -14.83
N LYS A 571 42.06 6.81 -13.96
CA LYS A 571 41.33 6.46 -12.75
C LYS A 571 42.25 6.29 -11.58
N SER A 572 41.76 6.68 -10.41
CA SER A 572 42.43 6.48 -9.13
C SER A 572 41.50 5.84 -8.11
N VAL A 573 42.08 5.23 -7.10
CA VAL A 573 41.36 4.84 -5.88
C VAL A 573 42.00 5.53 -4.70
N LEU A 574 41.16 6.14 -3.86
CA LEU A 574 41.51 6.67 -2.56
C LEU A 574 41.01 5.70 -1.48
N TYR A 575 41.93 5.18 -0.66
CA TYR A 575 41.60 4.36 0.50
C TYR A 575 41.72 5.19 1.77
N PHE A 576 40.69 5.17 2.60
CA PHE A 576 40.61 5.94 3.85
C PHE A 576 40.64 5.00 5.04
N SER A 577 41.64 5.18 5.91
CA SER A 577 41.84 4.31 7.09
C SER A 577 42.02 5.11 8.38
N PRO A 578 41.45 4.66 9.52
CA PRO A 578 41.78 5.21 10.83
C PRO A 578 43.19 4.82 11.30
N ASP A 579 43.81 3.79 10.70
CA ASP A 579 45.14 3.31 11.05
C ASP A 579 46.10 3.25 9.86
N SER A 580 47.37 2.97 10.13
CA SER A 580 48.44 3.07 9.13
C SER A 580 48.56 1.84 8.23
N PHE A 581 47.66 0.86 8.32
CA PHE A 581 47.68 -0.37 7.53
C PHE A 581 46.50 -0.40 6.57
N PHE A 582 46.78 -0.26 5.27
CA PHE A 582 45.74 -0.30 4.26
C PHE A 582 45.36 -1.73 3.89
N ASP A 583 44.07 -2.06 3.96
CA ASP A 583 43.51 -3.35 3.57
C ASP A 583 42.10 -3.25 2.94
N SER A 584 41.54 -4.39 2.55
CA SER A 584 40.26 -4.45 1.84
C SER A 584 39.03 -4.04 2.68
N ASN A 585 39.18 -3.82 3.98
CA ASN A 585 38.12 -3.32 4.87
C ASN A 585 38.09 -1.78 4.93
N ASP A 586 39.13 -1.11 4.45
CA ASP A 586 39.15 0.35 4.37
C ASP A 586 38.16 0.84 3.32
N LEU A 587 37.61 2.03 3.56
CA LEU A 587 36.70 2.65 2.61
C LEU A 587 37.47 3.06 1.36
N ALA A 588 37.04 2.57 0.20
CA ALA A 588 37.63 2.86 -1.09
C ALA A 588 36.70 3.76 -1.91
N ILE A 589 37.23 4.87 -2.43
CA ILE A 589 36.54 5.77 -3.35
C ILE A 589 37.28 5.75 -4.68
N GLU A 590 36.62 5.27 -5.74
CA GLU A 590 37.15 5.33 -7.10
C GLU A 590 36.84 6.71 -7.71
N ILE A 591 37.86 7.33 -8.29
CA ILE A 591 37.80 8.63 -8.95
C ILE A 591 38.08 8.44 -10.43
N GLU A 592 37.11 8.82 -11.27
CA GLU A 592 37.30 8.96 -12.71
C GLU A 592 37.75 10.38 -13.02
N HIS A 593 39.00 10.51 -13.49
CA HIS A 593 39.60 11.81 -13.75
C HIS A 593 39.07 12.42 -15.06
N HIS A 594 38.82 13.72 -15.05
CA HIS A 594 38.35 14.48 -16.20
C HIS A 594 38.93 15.89 -16.19
N SER A 595 38.66 16.68 -17.24
CA SER A 595 39.12 18.07 -17.40
C SER A 595 40.63 18.25 -17.14
N HIS A 596 41.43 17.29 -17.63
CA HIS A 596 42.87 17.27 -17.39
C HIS A 596 43.57 18.57 -17.83
N GLY A 597 44.45 19.08 -16.97
CA GLY A 597 45.16 20.34 -17.15
C GLY A 597 44.55 21.52 -16.39
N ASP A 598 43.33 21.35 -15.88
CA ASP A 598 42.72 22.22 -14.87
C ASP A 598 42.81 21.53 -13.49
N ASN A 599 42.72 22.31 -12.40
CA ASN A 599 42.57 21.74 -11.06
C ASN A 599 41.10 21.39 -10.83
N VAL A 600 40.82 20.10 -10.60
CA VAL A 600 39.46 19.57 -10.53
C VAL A 600 39.15 19.14 -9.11
N THR A 601 38.01 19.58 -8.57
CA THR A 601 37.48 19.08 -7.30
C THR A 601 36.55 17.91 -7.56
N TYR A 602 36.87 16.75 -6.98
CA TYR A 602 36.08 15.52 -7.00
C TYR A 602 35.37 15.36 -5.65
N PRO A 603 34.10 15.79 -5.53
CA PRO A 603 33.35 15.65 -4.29
C PRO A 603 32.92 14.20 -4.04
N PHE A 604 32.86 13.80 -2.78
CA PHE A 604 32.32 12.52 -2.34
C PHE A 604 31.68 12.64 -0.95
N ALA A 605 30.91 11.63 -0.53
CA ALA A 605 30.27 11.64 0.79
C ALA A 605 31.31 11.73 1.92
N ALA A 606 31.01 12.51 2.97
CA ALA A 606 31.90 12.75 4.10
C ALA A 606 32.57 11.46 4.64
N VAL A 607 33.89 11.44 4.66
CA VAL A 607 34.70 10.34 5.21
C VAL A 607 35.62 10.88 6.29
N THR A 608 35.63 10.25 7.46
CA THR A 608 36.61 10.57 8.52
C THR A 608 37.71 9.52 8.56
N ALA A 609 38.96 9.94 8.37
CA ALA A 609 40.13 9.07 8.45
C ALA A 609 41.37 9.85 8.90
N ARG A 610 42.44 9.14 9.26
CA ARG A 610 43.74 9.76 9.55
C ARG A 610 44.74 9.49 8.42
N PHE A 611 44.68 8.30 7.85
CA PHE A 611 45.58 7.86 6.80
C PHE A 611 44.80 7.72 5.51
N VAL A 612 45.40 8.22 4.43
CA VAL A 612 44.84 8.09 3.08
C VAL A 612 45.89 7.49 2.17
N ARG A 613 45.48 6.55 1.32
CA ARG A 613 46.34 5.99 0.28
C ARG A 613 45.74 6.31 -1.08
N TRP A 614 46.56 6.87 -1.95
CA TRP A 614 46.23 7.12 -3.33
C TRP A 614 46.89 6.07 -4.22
N GLU A 615 46.10 5.36 -5.03
CA GLU A 615 46.58 4.44 -6.05
C GLU A 615 46.05 4.85 -7.43
N VAL A 616 46.93 4.85 -8.43
CA VAL A 616 46.52 5.02 -9.82
C VAL A 616 46.22 3.66 -10.43
N ILE A 617 44.99 3.43 -10.85
CA ILE A 617 44.51 2.14 -11.38
C ILE A 617 44.31 2.15 -12.90
N GLU A 618 44.17 3.34 -13.50
CA GLU A 618 44.05 3.48 -14.95
C GLU A 618 44.83 4.70 -15.45
N GLN A 619 45.51 4.55 -16.58
CA GLN A 619 46.16 5.64 -17.31
C GLN A 619 45.21 6.15 -18.41
N TYR A 620 45.06 7.47 -18.55
CA TYR A 620 44.13 8.08 -19.50
C TYR A 620 44.37 7.62 -20.94
N ASP A 621 45.59 7.80 -21.45
CA ASP A 621 46.01 7.23 -22.74
C ASP A 621 46.60 5.83 -22.53
N GLN A 622 45.74 4.81 -22.58
CA GLN A 622 46.13 3.41 -22.44
C GLN A 622 47.12 2.93 -23.54
N SER A 623 47.29 3.69 -24.62
CA SER A 623 48.24 3.38 -25.69
C SER A 623 49.62 4.03 -25.52
N SER A 624 49.76 4.92 -24.52
CA SER A 624 50.99 5.63 -24.22
C SER A 624 52.07 4.68 -23.70
N THR A 625 53.31 4.91 -24.13
CA THR A 625 54.50 4.23 -23.59
C THR A 625 55.18 5.05 -22.50
N GLN A 626 54.54 6.12 -22.02
CA GLN A 626 55.06 6.94 -20.91
C GLN A 626 54.24 6.61 -19.68
N HIS A 627 54.86 5.97 -18.70
CA HIS A 627 54.22 5.44 -17.50
C HIS A 627 54.63 6.23 -16.24
N SER A 628 55.22 7.41 -16.41
CA SER A 628 55.51 8.37 -15.34
C SER A 628 54.25 9.14 -14.94
N LEU A 629 53.32 8.46 -14.26
CA LEU A 629 52.06 9.01 -13.80
C LEU A 629 52.23 9.75 -12.46
N GLY A 630 51.32 10.66 -12.15
CA GLY A 630 51.34 11.49 -10.95
C GLY A 630 50.57 12.80 -11.17
N ALA A 631 50.83 13.81 -10.36
CA ALA A 631 50.13 15.10 -10.38
C ALA A 631 51.12 16.25 -10.20
N LYS A 632 50.68 17.46 -10.56
CA LYS A 632 51.39 18.68 -10.17
C LYS A 632 51.08 19.06 -8.74
N GLU A 633 49.80 19.13 -8.40
CA GLU A 633 49.33 19.53 -7.09
C GLU A 633 48.08 18.73 -6.73
N THR A 634 47.86 18.58 -5.44
CA THR A 634 46.63 18.01 -4.91
C THR A 634 46.33 18.53 -3.51
N SER A 635 45.05 18.63 -3.18
CA SER A 635 44.60 18.87 -1.81
C SER A 635 43.41 17.98 -1.49
N PHE A 636 43.24 17.66 -0.22
CA PHE A 636 42.00 17.05 0.25
C PHE A 636 41.11 18.16 0.79
N VAL A 637 39.81 18.08 0.51
CA VAL A 637 38.87 19.14 0.86
C VAL A 637 37.73 18.61 1.72
N TYR A 638 37.10 19.51 2.45
CA TYR A 638 35.87 19.27 3.18
C TYR A 638 34.85 20.36 2.86
N ASN A 639 33.55 20.05 2.93
CA ASN A 639 32.51 21.04 2.74
C ASN A 639 32.44 21.91 4.00
N ALA A 640 32.77 23.19 3.86
CA ALA A 640 32.79 24.10 4.97
C ALA A 640 31.38 24.43 5.50
N ASN A 641 30.32 24.02 4.79
CA ASN A 641 28.92 24.29 5.15
C ASN A 641 28.67 25.77 5.45
N MET A 642 29.29 26.66 4.68
CA MET A 642 29.13 28.10 4.86
C MET A 642 28.26 28.70 3.76
N VAL A 643 27.77 29.92 3.97
CA VAL A 643 27.03 30.71 3.00
C VAL A 643 27.75 32.02 2.70
N GLU A 644 27.71 32.44 1.44
CA GLU A 644 28.27 33.72 0.98
C GLU A 644 27.50 34.90 1.59
N LEU A 645 28.21 35.78 2.27
CA LEU A 645 27.64 37.00 2.85
C LEU A 645 27.43 38.08 1.78
N ALA A 646 26.49 38.99 2.01
CA ALA A 646 26.20 40.10 1.10
C ALA A 646 27.45 40.96 0.84
N MET A 647 27.61 41.45 -0.39
CA MET A 647 28.80 42.24 -0.77
C MET A 647 28.96 43.51 0.09
N PRO A 648 30.18 43.77 0.62
CA PRO A 648 30.42 44.94 1.45
C PRO A 648 30.67 46.20 0.62
N SER A 649 30.58 47.36 1.28
CA SER A 649 30.98 48.64 0.69
C SER A 649 32.41 49.02 1.09
N VAL A 650 33.26 49.40 0.12
CA VAL A 650 34.62 49.88 0.40
C VAL A 650 34.56 51.24 1.10
N VAL A 651 35.22 51.37 2.26
CA VAL A 651 35.27 52.58 3.07
C VAL A 651 36.59 53.32 2.91
N LEU A 652 37.71 52.60 2.97
CA LEU A 652 39.08 53.14 2.83
C LEU A 652 39.98 52.15 2.11
N GLU A 653 41.02 52.65 1.43
CA GLU A 653 42.03 51.83 0.73
C GLU A 653 43.39 52.54 0.70
N SER A 654 44.46 51.77 0.51
CA SER A 654 45.78 52.28 0.11
C SER A 654 45.77 52.80 -1.35
N ASN A 655 46.76 53.59 -1.77
CA ASN A 655 46.77 54.08 -3.16
C ASN A 655 46.86 52.91 -4.16
N SER A 656 46.00 52.94 -5.16
CA SER A 656 45.90 51.94 -6.22
C SER A 656 46.36 52.48 -7.57
N GLN A 657 46.70 51.56 -8.47
CA GLN A 657 46.94 51.89 -9.87
C GLN A 657 45.63 52.36 -10.54
N ALA A 658 45.74 53.29 -11.51
CA ALA A 658 44.57 53.82 -12.20
C ALA A 658 43.76 52.69 -12.87
N GLY A 659 42.49 52.55 -12.47
CA GLY A 659 41.58 51.49 -12.94
C GLY A 659 41.54 50.22 -12.09
N ASN A 660 42.41 50.11 -11.07
CA ASN A 660 42.58 48.91 -10.23
C ASN A 660 42.28 49.20 -8.75
N GLY A 661 41.17 49.90 -8.47
CA GLY A 661 40.76 50.26 -7.11
C GLY A 661 40.14 49.07 -6.35
N ALA A 662 39.97 49.21 -5.03
CA ALA A 662 39.56 48.11 -4.15
C ALA A 662 38.12 47.61 -4.36
N ALA A 663 37.28 48.36 -5.09
CA ALA A 663 35.96 47.87 -5.50
C ALA A 663 36.05 46.60 -6.37
N ASN A 664 37.16 46.46 -7.11
CA ASN A 664 37.46 45.31 -7.95
C ASN A 664 37.72 44.01 -7.15
N LEU A 665 37.88 44.07 -5.81
CA LEU A 665 38.00 42.85 -4.99
C LEU A 665 36.66 42.19 -4.71
N PHE A 666 35.54 42.89 -4.92
CA PHE A 666 34.21 42.47 -4.47
C PHE A 666 33.19 42.53 -5.62
N ASP A 667 33.65 42.57 -6.86
CA ASP A 667 32.80 42.72 -8.04
C ASP A 667 32.44 41.37 -8.69
N ASN A 668 33.02 40.27 -8.19
CA ASN A 668 32.77 38.92 -8.67
C ASN A 668 33.12 38.78 -10.17
N ASP A 669 34.21 39.45 -10.59
CA ASP A 669 34.84 39.35 -11.91
C ASP A 669 36.36 39.07 -11.79
N ASP A 670 36.75 37.80 -12.00
CA ASP A 670 38.14 37.33 -11.96
C ASP A 670 39.08 37.93 -13.04
N ASN A 671 38.58 38.82 -13.91
CA ASN A 671 39.39 39.59 -14.86
C ASN A 671 39.76 40.99 -14.36
N SER A 672 39.07 41.46 -13.33
CA SER A 672 39.31 42.72 -12.65
C SER A 672 40.26 42.47 -11.46
N ALA A 673 40.92 43.52 -10.98
CA ALA A 673 41.86 43.39 -9.86
C ALA A 673 42.03 44.69 -9.08
N PHE A 674 42.22 44.56 -7.77
CA PHE A 674 42.83 45.59 -6.96
C PHE A 674 44.35 45.46 -7.03
N ILE A 675 45.05 46.54 -7.40
CA ILE A 675 46.51 46.55 -7.50
C ILE A 675 47.05 47.81 -6.83
N SER A 676 47.85 47.65 -5.78
CA SER A 676 48.47 48.79 -5.10
C SER A 676 49.53 49.49 -5.97
N ASP A 677 49.74 50.79 -5.73
CA ASP A 677 50.69 51.63 -6.47
C ASP A 677 52.15 51.39 -6.05
N ASN A 678 52.63 50.16 -6.26
CA ASN A 678 54.00 49.71 -5.99
C ASN A 678 54.42 49.87 -4.51
N GLN A 679 53.53 49.49 -3.59
CA GLN A 679 53.66 49.72 -2.15
C GLN A 679 54.09 48.46 -1.38
N GLY A 680 53.62 47.28 -1.80
CA GLY A 680 53.98 45.97 -1.23
C GLY A 680 53.24 45.69 0.08
N ALA A 681 53.88 44.94 0.97
CA ALA A 681 53.37 44.66 2.32
C ALA A 681 53.40 45.89 3.24
N VAL A 682 52.50 45.93 4.23
CA VAL A 682 52.44 47.02 5.23
C VAL A 682 53.71 47.07 6.09
N GLY A 683 54.26 48.28 6.31
CA GLY A 683 55.42 48.48 7.19
C GLY A 683 55.08 48.35 8.68
N ALA A 684 53.83 48.58 9.05
CA ALA A 684 53.26 48.33 10.36
C ALA A 684 51.76 47.98 10.24
N ALA A 685 51.27 47.06 11.07
CA ALA A 685 49.86 46.68 11.10
C ALA A 685 48.95 47.90 11.36
N LEU A 686 47.79 47.94 10.72
CA LEU A 686 46.80 49.01 10.85
C LEU A 686 47.34 50.42 10.49
N THR A 687 48.31 50.50 9.58
CA THR A 687 48.80 51.78 9.06
C THR A 687 47.69 52.52 8.31
N THR A 688 47.56 53.82 8.59
CA THR A 688 46.61 54.72 7.91
C THR A 688 47.29 55.57 6.83
N ASN A 689 48.59 55.37 6.61
CA ASN A 689 49.30 56.03 5.52
C ASN A 689 48.96 55.32 4.20
N PRO A 690 48.31 55.98 3.23
CA PRO A 690 47.93 55.36 1.97
C PRO A 690 49.12 55.00 1.06
N ASN A 691 50.35 55.34 1.46
CA ASN A 691 51.60 54.97 0.78
C ASN A 691 52.37 53.81 1.45
N ASP A 692 51.85 53.27 2.55
CA ASP A 692 52.54 52.26 3.35
C ASP A 692 51.84 50.90 3.23
N GLY A 693 52.27 50.13 2.24
CA GLY A 693 51.76 48.79 1.94
C GLY A 693 50.37 48.76 1.31
N THR A 694 49.79 47.55 1.26
CA THR A 694 48.54 47.24 0.57
C THR A 694 47.47 46.85 1.59
N TRP A 695 46.37 47.61 1.63
CA TRP A 695 45.27 47.36 2.56
C TRP A 695 43.94 47.99 2.09
N VAL A 696 42.83 47.41 2.55
CA VAL A 696 41.45 47.83 2.25
C VAL A 696 40.59 47.67 3.50
N GLU A 697 39.70 48.63 3.76
CA GLU A 697 38.66 48.59 4.81
C GLU A 697 37.27 48.66 4.19
N PHE A 698 36.34 47.86 4.69
CA PHE A 698 34.99 47.73 4.12
C PHE A 698 33.91 47.49 5.19
N ASP A 699 32.67 47.87 4.88
CA ASP A 699 31.49 47.89 5.78
C ASP A 699 30.34 47.05 5.23
N TYR A 700 29.84 46.12 6.05
CA TYR A 700 28.67 45.27 5.80
C TYR A 700 27.32 45.91 6.19
N GLN A 701 27.32 47.16 6.64
CA GLN A 701 26.16 47.96 7.07
C GLN A 701 25.46 47.47 8.35
N SER A 702 25.50 46.17 8.63
CA SER A 702 25.05 45.49 9.85
C SER A 702 26.15 44.58 10.40
N GLN A 703 25.96 44.12 11.65
CA GLN A 703 26.86 43.12 12.25
C GLN A 703 26.57 41.75 11.61
N GLN A 704 27.62 41.06 11.19
CA GLN A 704 27.61 39.72 10.61
C GLN A 704 28.46 38.78 11.47
N THR A 705 28.31 37.47 11.27
CA THR A 705 29.22 36.45 11.81
C THR A 705 30.05 35.87 10.68
N PHE A 706 31.37 36.04 10.73
CA PHE A 706 32.32 35.60 9.71
C PHE A 706 33.02 34.31 10.15
N GLU A 707 33.05 33.31 9.28
CA GLU A 707 33.67 32.00 9.52
C GLU A 707 34.56 31.53 8.37
N GLY A 708 34.58 32.26 7.26
CA GLY A 708 35.51 31.97 6.18
C GLY A 708 35.63 33.08 5.16
N ALA A 709 36.55 32.86 4.22
CA ALA A 709 36.80 33.74 3.09
C ALA A 709 37.21 32.92 1.85
N THR A 710 36.97 33.45 0.66
CA THR A 710 37.70 33.01 -0.53
C THR A 710 38.57 34.14 -1.04
N PHE A 711 39.77 33.83 -1.52
CA PHE A 711 40.67 34.82 -2.08
C PHE A 711 41.27 34.31 -3.39
N LEU A 712 41.25 35.16 -4.42
CA LEU A 712 41.92 34.92 -5.69
C LEU A 712 43.02 35.97 -5.87
N ASP A 713 44.27 35.52 -5.98
CA ASP A 713 45.42 36.42 -6.12
C ASP A 713 45.54 36.98 -7.56
N LEU A 714 46.43 37.97 -7.74
CA LEU A 714 46.79 38.53 -9.03
C LEU A 714 47.43 37.48 -9.94
N SER A 715 47.17 37.52 -11.25
CA SER A 715 47.79 36.61 -12.23
C SER A 715 49.26 36.96 -12.55
N ASN A 716 50.10 37.18 -11.53
CA ASN A 716 51.50 37.59 -11.69
C ASN A 716 52.42 36.88 -10.68
N ALA A 717 53.26 35.98 -11.20
CA ALA A 717 54.20 35.16 -10.43
C ALA A 717 55.19 35.90 -9.53
N ALA A 718 55.39 37.21 -9.75
CA ALA A 718 56.29 38.05 -8.96
C ALA A 718 55.56 38.96 -7.96
N ALA A 719 54.26 38.76 -7.75
CA ALA A 719 53.40 39.68 -6.99
C ALA A 719 52.44 38.99 -6.01
N TYR A 720 52.48 37.66 -5.91
CA TYR A 720 51.56 36.91 -5.04
C TYR A 720 51.69 37.31 -3.57
N VAL A 721 50.54 37.50 -2.95
CA VAL A 721 50.39 37.61 -1.50
C VAL A 721 50.76 36.26 -0.90
N THR A 722 51.63 36.26 0.09
CA THR A 722 52.01 35.03 0.82
C THR A 722 51.34 34.99 2.18
N THR A 723 51.21 36.15 2.84
CA THR A 723 50.43 36.28 4.07
C THR A 723 49.67 37.60 4.10
N SER A 724 48.41 37.53 4.55
CA SER A 724 47.58 38.70 4.84
C SER A 724 46.94 38.59 6.22
N THR A 725 46.39 39.68 6.74
CA THR A 725 45.63 39.70 7.99
C THR A 725 44.29 40.36 7.73
N MET A 726 43.24 39.68 8.18
CA MET A 726 41.91 40.25 8.31
C MET A 726 41.69 40.71 9.73
N TRP A 727 41.28 41.96 9.92
CA TRP A 727 40.88 42.52 11.21
C TRP A 727 39.37 42.77 11.22
N PHE A 728 38.72 42.53 12.36
CA PHE A 728 37.28 42.58 12.51
C PHE A 728 36.89 43.56 13.61
N SER A 729 36.02 44.53 13.33
CA SER A 729 35.61 45.54 14.31
C SER A 729 34.13 45.91 14.21
N ASN A 730 33.54 46.31 15.33
CA ASN A 730 32.22 46.98 15.35
C ASN A 730 32.36 48.51 15.30
N SER A 731 33.60 49.02 15.24
CA SER A 731 33.92 50.44 15.05
C SER A 731 34.51 50.67 13.67
N PRO A 732 34.27 51.82 13.01
CA PRO A 732 34.92 52.18 11.75
C PRO A 732 36.40 52.54 11.91
N THR A 733 37.02 52.24 13.06
CA THR A 733 38.43 52.51 13.36
C THR A 733 39.04 51.29 14.04
N PHE A 734 40.00 50.66 13.38
CA PHE A 734 40.63 49.42 13.87
C PHE A 734 41.67 49.70 14.96
N ALA A 735 41.75 48.79 15.93
CA ALA A 735 42.74 48.78 16.98
C ALA A 735 43.48 47.43 17.03
N ALA A 736 44.72 47.42 17.51
CA ALA A 736 45.50 46.18 17.65
C ALA A 736 44.91 45.16 18.64
N SER A 737 43.89 45.55 19.41
CA SER A 737 43.11 44.67 20.28
C SER A 737 41.93 44.00 19.58
N ASP A 738 41.61 44.43 18.37
CA ASP A 738 40.50 43.87 17.59
C ASP A 738 40.83 42.42 17.16
N PRO A 739 39.83 41.53 17.08
CA PRO A 739 40.01 40.20 16.55
C PRO A 739 40.63 40.23 15.16
N SER A 740 41.57 39.31 14.91
CA SER A 740 42.19 39.17 13.60
C SER A 740 42.47 37.72 13.24
N VAL A 741 42.44 37.45 11.93
CA VAL A 741 42.77 36.16 11.33
C VAL A 741 43.93 36.40 10.38
N THR A 742 45.05 35.69 10.60
CA THR A 742 46.16 35.69 9.64
C THR A 742 45.93 34.57 8.62
N ILE A 743 45.97 34.93 7.36
CA ILE A 743 45.73 34.05 6.23
C ILE A 743 47.07 33.73 5.60
N HIS A 744 47.32 32.43 5.41
CA HIS A 744 48.43 31.91 4.65
C HIS A 744 47.92 31.57 3.25
N HIS A 745 48.41 32.27 2.24
CA HIS A 745 47.90 32.13 0.88
C HIS A 745 48.55 30.95 0.18
N THR A 746 47.79 29.87 0.04
CA THR A 746 48.13 28.66 -0.71
C THR A 746 47.42 28.65 -2.06
N ASN A 747 48.04 28.04 -3.06
CA ASN A 747 47.55 27.89 -4.44
C ASN A 747 47.23 29.21 -5.14
N GLN A 748 48.24 30.10 -5.21
CA GLN A 748 48.13 31.54 -5.57
C GLN A 748 47.66 31.83 -7.02
N GLN A 749 47.49 30.83 -7.87
CA GLN A 749 46.89 31.00 -9.20
C GLN A 749 45.40 30.69 -9.24
N GLU A 750 44.86 30.17 -8.15
CA GLU A 750 43.49 29.65 -8.06
C GLU A 750 42.75 30.24 -6.86
N LEU A 751 41.44 29.97 -6.80
CA LEU A 751 40.60 30.48 -5.74
C LEU A 751 40.86 29.67 -4.46
N GLN A 752 41.50 30.31 -3.49
CA GLN A 752 41.74 29.70 -2.19
C GLN A 752 40.48 29.86 -1.32
N VAL A 753 40.07 28.79 -0.65
CA VAL A 753 39.01 28.81 0.38
C VAL A 753 39.66 28.72 1.75
N ILE A 754 39.31 29.65 2.63
CA ILE A 754 39.91 29.84 3.95
C ILE A 754 38.80 29.74 4.99
N ASP A 755 38.95 28.85 5.95
CA ASP A 755 38.08 28.70 7.11
C ASP A 755 38.74 29.30 8.36
N PHE A 756 37.92 29.83 9.28
CA PHE A 756 38.39 30.29 10.57
C PHE A 756 37.27 30.28 11.61
N PRO A 757 37.59 30.25 12.91
CA PRO A 757 36.58 30.30 13.96
C PRO A 757 35.69 31.55 13.86
N ALA A 758 34.41 31.42 14.19
CA ALA A 758 33.43 32.50 14.11
C ALA A 758 33.88 33.81 14.78
N VAL A 759 33.83 34.90 14.00
CA VAL A 759 34.12 36.27 14.45
C VAL A 759 32.94 37.18 14.11
N GLN A 760 32.38 37.87 15.11
CA GLN A 760 31.30 38.83 14.87
C GLN A 760 31.82 40.26 14.69
N ALA A 761 31.46 40.91 13.60
CA ALA A 761 31.84 42.30 13.33
C ALA A 761 30.94 42.96 12.27
N ARG A 762 31.09 44.27 12.07
CA ARG A 762 30.46 45.02 10.97
C ARG A 762 31.50 45.52 9.95
N TYR A 763 32.63 45.99 10.44
CA TYR A 763 33.74 46.50 9.63
C TYR A 763 34.85 45.46 9.57
N VAL A 764 35.40 45.28 8.39
CA VAL A 764 36.52 44.37 8.16
C VAL A 764 37.64 45.12 7.44
N ARG A 765 38.88 44.83 7.81
CA ARG A 765 40.08 45.31 7.13
C ARG A 765 40.90 44.14 6.66
N TRP A 766 41.29 44.15 5.39
CA TRP A 766 42.25 43.23 4.81
C TRP A 766 43.56 43.96 4.55
N GLU A 767 44.68 43.45 5.03
CA GLU A 767 46.02 44.01 4.78
C GLU A 767 47.06 42.94 4.46
N VAL A 768 47.99 43.26 3.56
CA VAL A 768 49.05 42.33 3.13
C VAL A 768 50.25 42.44 4.07
N ASN A 769 50.60 41.35 4.74
CA ASN A 769 51.74 41.27 5.65
C ASN A 769 53.02 40.86 4.93
N ASN A 770 52.91 40.02 3.91
CA ASN A 770 54.05 39.56 3.13
C ASN A 770 53.64 39.13 1.72
N ALA A 771 54.59 39.19 0.80
CA ALA A 771 54.43 38.79 -0.60
C ALA A 771 55.73 38.18 -1.12
N THR A 772 55.69 37.51 -2.27
CA THR A 772 56.89 36.94 -2.91
C THR A 772 57.95 38.01 -3.18
N PHE A 773 59.24 37.64 -3.04
CA PHE A 773 60.35 38.61 -3.18
C PHE A 773 60.46 39.09 -4.63
N SER A 774 60.14 40.37 -4.85
CA SER A 774 60.21 41.01 -6.16
C SER A 774 60.72 42.43 -6.06
N PHE A 775 61.40 42.88 -7.11
CA PHE A 775 61.79 44.30 -7.28
C PHE A 775 60.59 45.19 -7.63
N ILE A 776 59.44 44.56 -7.93
CA ILE A 776 58.14 45.19 -8.22
C ILE A 776 57.25 44.92 -7.01
N ARG A 777 56.75 45.97 -6.36
CA ARG A 777 55.93 45.93 -5.13
C ARG A 777 54.43 46.08 -5.42
N THR A 778 53.97 45.58 -6.56
CA THR A 778 52.56 45.65 -6.95
C THR A 778 51.85 44.42 -6.40
N THR A 779 51.20 44.55 -5.25
CA THR A 779 50.48 43.47 -4.57
C THR A 779 48.99 43.81 -4.51
N GLY A 780 48.13 42.82 -4.34
CA GLY A 780 46.69 43.01 -4.38
C GLY A 780 45.94 41.69 -4.52
N GLY A 781 44.78 41.70 -5.17
CA GLY A 781 43.98 40.50 -5.41
C GLY A 781 42.94 40.75 -6.50
N ARG A 782 42.41 39.68 -7.07
CA ARG A 782 41.35 39.70 -8.07
C ARG A 782 39.97 39.59 -7.45
N GLU A 783 39.79 38.73 -6.45
CA GLU A 783 38.50 38.56 -5.79
C GLU A 783 38.68 38.19 -4.31
N LEU A 784 37.81 38.71 -3.45
CA LEU A 784 37.72 38.42 -2.04
C LEU A 784 36.26 38.33 -1.61
N LYS A 785 35.84 37.16 -1.10
CA LYS A 785 34.49 36.94 -0.56
C LYS A 785 34.56 36.48 0.88
N LEU A 786 33.57 36.82 1.69
CA LEU A 786 33.46 36.34 3.07
C LEU A 786 32.22 35.48 3.24
N PHE A 787 32.33 34.52 4.14
CA PHE A 787 31.34 33.49 4.40
C PHE A 787 31.06 33.36 5.90
N GLY A 788 29.90 32.80 6.24
CA GLY A 788 29.51 32.50 7.63
C GLY A 788 28.72 31.19 7.72
N ASP A 789 28.53 30.67 8.94
CA ASP A 789 27.64 29.53 9.17
C ASP A 789 26.19 29.93 8.80
N PRO A 790 25.46 29.11 8.02
CA PRO A 790 24.08 29.39 7.60
C PRO A 790 23.08 29.48 8.76
N VAL A 791 23.37 28.85 9.90
CA VAL A 791 22.57 28.98 11.13
C VAL A 791 22.71 30.38 11.74
N LEU A 792 23.92 30.95 11.68
CA LEU A 792 24.22 32.27 12.25
C LEU A 792 23.98 33.41 11.25
N ASN A 793 24.09 33.13 9.96
CA ASN A 793 23.90 34.07 8.86
C ASN A 793 22.98 33.40 7.83
N SER A 794 21.68 33.40 8.08
CA SER A 794 20.71 32.76 7.18
C SER A 794 20.90 33.24 5.72
N PRO A 795 20.98 32.34 4.72
CA PRO A 795 21.08 32.71 3.30
C PRO A 795 19.87 33.48 2.76
N PHE A 796 18.81 33.56 3.55
CA PHE A 796 17.54 34.16 3.20
C PHE A 796 16.90 34.78 4.44
N ASN A 797 15.99 35.73 4.21
CA ASN A 797 15.09 36.24 5.23
C ASN A 797 13.70 35.65 5.02
N ARG A 798 12.93 35.50 6.10
CA ARG A 798 11.48 35.26 5.99
C ARG A 798 10.77 36.61 5.93
N VAL A 799 9.94 36.79 4.93
CA VAL A 799 9.16 38.01 4.68
C VAL A 799 7.72 37.64 4.40
N ALA A 800 6.80 38.61 4.38
CA ALA A 800 5.43 38.32 3.97
C ALA A 800 5.38 37.84 2.51
N GLY A 801 4.95 36.60 2.31
CA GLY A 801 4.66 35.99 1.01
C GLY A 801 3.29 36.42 0.46
N PRO A 802 2.86 35.89 -0.69
CA PRO A 802 1.45 35.91 -1.07
C PRO A 802 0.62 35.28 0.06
N PHE A 803 1.20 34.30 0.75
CA PHE A 803 0.48 33.25 1.45
C PHE A 803 1.16 32.87 2.77
N GLY A 804 1.20 33.80 3.73
CA GLY A 804 1.94 33.62 4.97
C GLY A 804 3.36 34.16 4.84
N ASP A 805 4.36 33.44 5.36
CA ASP A 805 5.76 33.80 5.21
C ASP A 805 6.35 33.17 3.93
N GLY A 806 7.04 33.98 3.12
CA GLY A 806 7.84 33.55 1.97
C GLY A 806 9.33 33.79 2.22
N LEU A 807 10.15 33.21 1.33
CA LEU A 807 11.61 33.37 1.38
C LEU A 807 12.06 34.56 0.55
N GLU A 808 12.81 35.48 1.16
CA GLU A 808 13.55 36.54 0.49
C GLU A 808 15.00 36.11 0.27
N ILE A 809 15.38 35.95 -0.99
CA ILE A 809 16.72 35.55 -1.42
C ILE A 809 17.44 36.78 -1.97
N GLU A 810 18.40 37.30 -1.20
CA GLU A 810 19.22 38.47 -1.56
C GLU A 810 20.58 38.10 -2.18
N SER A 811 21.16 36.98 -1.74
CA SER A 811 22.46 36.46 -2.18
C SER A 811 22.32 35.04 -2.77
N ARG A 812 23.45 34.35 -3.02
CA ARG A 812 23.42 32.99 -3.54
C ARG A 812 22.85 32.03 -2.48
N PHE A 813 21.66 31.53 -2.77
CA PHE A 813 20.95 30.52 -2.01
C PHE A 813 20.90 29.23 -2.83
N SER A 814 20.89 28.07 -2.19
CA SER A 814 20.54 26.79 -2.79
C SER A 814 20.00 25.87 -1.70
N ALA A 815 18.85 25.24 -1.92
CA ALA A 815 18.34 24.24 -0.99
C ALA A 815 17.98 22.97 -1.75
N ASN A 816 18.36 21.82 -1.20
CA ASN A 816 18.07 20.53 -1.82
C ASN A 816 17.82 19.42 -0.80
N VAL A 817 17.16 18.36 -1.26
CA VAL A 817 16.95 17.11 -0.51
C VAL A 817 16.96 15.94 -1.50
N ALA A 818 17.66 14.86 -1.15
CA ALA A 818 17.68 13.64 -1.96
C ALA A 818 16.48 12.76 -1.57
N THR A 819 15.91 12.03 -2.56
CA THR A 819 15.04 10.83 -2.40
C THR A 819 13.51 10.98 -2.45
N GLY A 820 12.95 12.14 -2.79
CA GLY A 820 11.49 12.32 -2.85
C GLY A 820 10.87 12.36 -4.25
N ALA A 821 11.62 12.70 -5.30
CA ALA A 821 11.01 13.22 -6.52
C ALA A 821 10.54 12.18 -7.56
N PRO A 822 9.45 12.44 -8.31
CA PRO A 822 9.01 11.61 -9.43
C PRO A 822 9.99 11.72 -10.59
N THR A 823 10.79 10.67 -10.80
CA THR A 823 12.00 10.70 -11.64
C THR A 823 12.15 9.52 -12.57
N ALA A 824 11.23 8.56 -12.56
CA ALA A 824 11.25 7.49 -13.55
C ALA A 824 10.92 8.03 -14.97
N SER A 825 11.35 7.28 -15.99
CA SER A 825 11.09 7.62 -17.39
C SER A 825 9.60 7.75 -17.63
N ASP A 826 9.19 8.87 -18.21
CA ASP A 826 7.79 9.21 -18.50
C ASP A 826 6.83 9.10 -17.30
N GLN A 827 7.34 9.19 -16.07
CA GLN A 827 6.52 9.21 -14.87
C GLN A 827 5.74 10.52 -14.79
N ALA A 828 4.44 10.42 -14.52
CA ALA A 828 3.58 11.58 -14.34
C ALA A 828 3.97 12.39 -13.09
N PHE A 829 3.75 13.70 -13.15
CA PHE A 829 3.96 14.60 -12.00
C PHE A 829 3.25 15.94 -12.16
N THR A 830 3.16 16.68 -11.05
CA THR A 830 2.85 18.11 -11.03
C THR A 830 3.85 18.83 -10.14
N MET A 831 4.31 19.99 -10.55
CA MET A 831 5.17 20.87 -9.75
C MET A 831 4.62 22.29 -9.78
N SER A 832 4.52 22.94 -8.63
CA SER A 832 4.01 24.30 -8.50
C SER A 832 4.88 25.14 -7.57
N VAL A 833 5.09 26.41 -7.91
CA VAL A 833 5.87 27.37 -7.11
C VAL A 833 5.34 28.80 -7.30
N TYR A 834 5.37 29.61 -6.25
CA TYR A 834 5.17 31.06 -6.34
C TYR A 834 6.50 31.79 -6.37
N VAL A 835 6.65 32.71 -7.32
CA VAL A 835 7.88 33.47 -7.52
C VAL A 835 7.60 34.96 -7.70
N ASN A 836 8.46 35.80 -7.16
CA ASN A 836 8.47 37.24 -7.34
C ASN A 836 9.92 37.75 -7.47
N PRO A 837 10.50 37.69 -8.67
CA PRO A 837 11.86 38.17 -8.91
C PRO A 837 12.02 39.66 -8.59
N SER A 838 13.04 40.05 -7.82
CA SER A 838 13.34 41.45 -7.51
C SER A 838 14.11 42.14 -8.64
N VAL A 839 14.72 41.37 -9.53
CA VAL A 839 15.48 41.84 -10.69
C VAL A 839 15.12 41.03 -11.93
N ASN A 840 15.52 41.51 -13.11
CA ASN A 840 15.56 40.64 -14.28
C ASN A 840 16.64 39.59 -14.04
N LEU A 841 16.23 38.32 -13.97
CA LEU A 841 17.14 37.21 -13.73
C LEU A 841 18.11 37.06 -14.90
N ASN A 842 19.35 36.69 -14.57
CA ASN A 842 20.38 36.44 -15.57
C ASN A 842 20.02 35.21 -16.43
N ASP A 843 20.61 35.15 -17.63
CA ASP A 843 20.49 33.95 -18.47
C ASP A 843 21.01 32.73 -17.72
N ARG A 844 20.28 31.60 -17.81
CA ARG A 844 20.58 30.30 -17.16
C ARG A 844 20.29 30.23 -15.66
N THR A 845 19.53 31.18 -15.11
CA THR A 845 19.07 31.10 -13.72
C THR A 845 18.06 29.97 -13.56
N LEU A 846 18.38 29.00 -12.69
CA LEU A 846 17.45 27.95 -12.25
C LEU A 846 16.58 28.48 -11.11
N ILE A 847 15.30 28.10 -11.09
CA ILE A 847 14.31 28.59 -10.12
C ILE A 847 13.93 27.49 -9.13
N SER A 848 13.39 26.38 -9.61
CA SER A 848 13.06 25.20 -8.81
C SER A 848 12.87 24.00 -9.74
N GLY A 849 13.07 22.80 -9.22
CA GLY A 849 12.98 21.61 -10.05
C GLY A 849 13.44 20.33 -9.39
N ILE A 850 13.52 19.30 -10.22
CA ILE A 850 13.90 17.94 -9.86
C ILE A 850 15.07 17.49 -10.74
N GLY A 851 16.05 16.81 -10.16
CA GLY A 851 17.20 16.25 -10.87
C GLY A 851 18.53 16.91 -10.54
N ASP A 852 19.59 16.40 -11.15
CA ASP A 852 20.93 16.92 -10.95
C ASP A 852 21.11 18.26 -11.68
N THR A 853 21.65 19.26 -10.98
CA THR A 853 21.90 20.60 -11.54
C THR A 853 22.94 20.48 -12.65
N GLY A 854 22.54 20.71 -13.90
CA GLY A 854 23.42 20.65 -15.06
C GLY A 854 23.27 19.41 -15.95
N ALA A 855 22.51 18.40 -15.50
CA ALA A 855 22.13 17.28 -16.36
C ALA A 855 21.13 17.72 -17.44
N SER A 856 21.20 17.12 -18.63
CA SER A 856 20.23 17.37 -19.72
C SER A 856 18.82 16.91 -19.39
N ASP A 857 18.71 15.94 -18.48
CA ASP A 857 17.50 15.19 -18.20
C ASP A 857 16.75 15.75 -16.98
N ALA A 858 17.27 16.84 -16.41
CA ALA A 858 16.70 17.48 -15.24
C ALA A 858 15.45 18.32 -15.57
N ARG A 859 14.51 18.37 -14.62
CA ARG A 859 13.16 18.91 -14.77
C ARG A 859 13.06 20.22 -13.99
N TYR A 860 13.62 21.30 -14.57
CA TYR A 860 13.69 22.62 -13.93
C TYR A 860 12.82 23.66 -14.61
N LEU A 861 12.21 24.53 -13.80
CA LEU A 861 11.86 25.89 -14.19
C LEU A 861 13.15 26.72 -14.26
N GLU A 862 13.46 27.27 -15.42
CA GLU A 862 14.66 28.10 -15.63
C GLU A 862 14.37 29.31 -16.50
N VAL A 863 15.18 30.36 -16.37
CA VAL A 863 15.20 31.47 -17.32
C VAL A 863 16.33 31.27 -18.33
N ARG A 864 15.97 31.17 -19.62
CA ARG A 864 16.93 31.17 -20.72
C ARG A 864 16.49 32.15 -21.81
N ASN A 865 17.43 32.93 -22.34
CA ASN A 865 17.20 33.95 -23.36
C ASN A 865 16.02 34.89 -23.03
N ASN A 866 15.87 35.27 -21.75
CA ASN A 866 14.77 36.12 -21.25
C ASN A 866 13.36 35.50 -21.41
N SER A 867 13.29 34.17 -21.50
CA SER A 867 12.08 33.34 -21.53
C SER A 867 12.13 32.28 -20.44
N LEU A 868 10.96 31.88 -19.93
CA LEU A 868 10.79 30.74 -19.05
C LEU A 868 10.91 29.46 -19.86
N HIS A 869 11.70 28.52 -19.35
CA HIS A 869 11.81 27.17 -19.87
C HIS A 869 11.40 26.17 -18.78
N PHE A 870 10.88 25.02 -19.21
CA PHE A 870 10.71 23.85 -18.36
C PHE A 870 11.35 22.63 -19.02
N ALA A 871 12.24 21.91 -18.30
CA ALA A 871 12.97 20.75 -18.84
C ALA A 871 13.62 21.06 -20.21
N GLY A 872 14.18 22.27 -20.37
CA GLY A 872 14.80 22.76 -21.60
C GLY A 872 13.83 23.26 -22.69
N ILE A 873 12.52 23.03 -22.57
CA ILE A 873 11.50 23.48 -23.53
C ILE A 873 11.21 24.96 -23.30
N ASP A 874 11.32 25.78 -24.34
CA ASP A 874 10.97 27.21 -24.31
C ASP A 874 9.45 27.40 -24.25
N ILE A 875 8.96 28.03 -23.18
CA ILE A 875 7.54 28.32 -22.97
C ILE A 875 7.12 29.63 -23.65
N GLY A 876 8.08 30.50 -23.98
CA GLY A 876 7.84 31.81 -24.58
C GLY A 876 7.24 32.84 -23.61
N PHE A 877 7.42 32.65 -22.30
CA PHE A 877 6.86 33.50 -21.25
C PHE A 877 7.97 34.28 -20.52
N SER A 878 7.87 35.60 -20.42
CA SER A 878 8.83 36.40 -19.67
C SER A 878 8.33 36.66 -18.24
N LEU A 879 9.12 36.27 -17.24
CA LEU A 879 8.75 36.45 -15.83
C LEU A 879 8.68 37.93 -15.45
N PRO A 880 7.58 38.40 -14.85
CA PRO A 880 7.48 39.76 -14.37
C PRO A 880 8.26 39.95 -13.06
N THR A 881 8.95 41.09 -12.92
CA THR A 881 9.64 41.46 -11.67
C THR A 881 8.69 42.18 -10.72
N HIS A 882 8.92 42.08 -9.41
CA HIS A 882 8.17 42.78 -8.35
C HIS A 882 6.67 42.43 -8.30
N SER A 883 6.29 41.25 -8.82
CA SER A 883 4.93 40.71 -8.74
C SER A 883 4.95 39.20 -8.56
N TRP A 884 4.13 38.70 -7.65
CA TRP A 884 3.91 37.27 -7.44
C TRP A 884 3.30 36.61 -8.68
N THR A 885 3.89 35.48 -9.08
CA THR A 885 3.49 34.65 -10.20
C THR A 885 3.47 33.20 -9.75
N MET A 886 2.33 32.52 -9.87
CA MET A 886 2.25 31.07 -9.72
C MET A 886 2.67 30.40 -11.01
N LEU A 887 3.71 29.58 -10.96
CA LEU A 887 4.13 28.73 -12.06
C LEU A 887 3.79 27.29 -11.72
N THR A 888 3.08 26.60 -12.62
CA THR A 888 2.75 25.18 -12.47
C THR A 888 3.09 24.43 -13.73
N ALA A 889 3.72 23.26 -13.60
CA ALA A 889 4.00 22.32 -14.67
C ALA A 889 3.34 20.98 -14.36
N THR A 890 2.55 20.43 -15.27
CA THR A 890 1.92 19.10 -15.17
C THR A 890 2.38 18.23 -16.33
N TYR A 891 2.67 16.95 -16.08
CA TYR A 891 3.13 16.01 -17.09
C TYR A 891 2.45 14.66 -16.91
N ASP A 892 1.76 14.17 -17.94
CA ASP A 892 0.96 12.92 -17.88
C ASP A 892 1.68 11.68 -18.44
N GLY A 893 2.98 11.78 -18.70
CA GLY A 893 3.78 10.75 -19.36
C GLY A 893 3.91 10.93 -20.87
N SER A 894 3.19 11.90 -21.46
CA SER A 894 3.27 12.20 -22.90
C SER A 894 3.17 13.69 -23.25
N GLU A 895 2.43 14.46 -22.45
CA GLU A 895 2.23 15.89 -22.65
C GLU A 895 2.61 16.67 -21.41
N LEU A 896 3.44 17.70 -21.60
CA LEU A 896 3.76 18.72 -20.61
C LEU A 896 2.83 19.91 -20.79
N ARG A 897 2.18 20.36 -19.71
CA ARG A 897 1.38 21.58 -19.66
C ARG A 897 2.00 22.54 -18.65
N VAL A 898 2.10 23.82 -19.00
CA VAL A 898 2.68 24.86 -18.12
C VAL A 898 1.68 26.02 -17.97
N TYR A 899 1.54 26.54 -16.76
CA TYR A 899 0.51 27.53 -16.38
C TYR A 899 1.14 28.74 -15.68
N ASP A 900 0.54 29.93 -15.89
CA ASP A 900 0.75 31.17 -15.15
C ASP A 900 -0.55 31.53 -14.42
N ASN A 901 -0.56 31.51 -13.09
CA ASN A 901 -1.74 31.82 -12.28
C ASN A 901 -2.99 31.02 -12.74
N ALA A 902 -2.79 29.72 -12.94
CA ALA A 902 -3.75 28.76 -13.52
C ALA A 902 -4.24 29.03 -14.95
N VAL A 903 -3.65 29.98 -15.67
CA VAL A 903 -3.88 30.17 -17.10
C VAL A 903 -2.86 29.35 -17.88
N LEU A 904 -3.34 28.41 -18.69
CA LEU A 904 -2.48 27.56 -19.53
C LEU A 904 -1.64 28.42 -20.50
N LEU A 905 -0.32 28.35 -20.38
CA LEU A 905 0.64 29.00 -21.28
C LEU A 905 0.87 28.14 -22.54
N GLY A 906 0.91 26.82 -22.40
CA GLY A 906 1.12 25.92 -23.52
C GLY A 906 1.07 24.44 -23.15
N THR A 907 0.89 23.62 -24.19
CA THR A 907 0.94 22.14 -24.14
C THR A 907 2.00 21.66 -25.12
N PHE A 908 2.87 20.77 -24.67
CA PHE A 908 4.05 20.32 -25.40
C PHE A 908 4.12 18.79 -25.34
N SER A 909 4.01 18.12 -26.49
CA SER A 909 4.26 16.68 -26.57
C SER A 909 5.76 16.42 -26.43
N THR A 910 6.15 15.67 -25.40
CA THR A 910 7.55 15.37 -25.10
C THR A 910 7.66 14.03 -24.38
N SER A 911 8.86 13.45 -24.36
CA SER A 911 9.20 12.32 -23.49
C SER A 911 10.32 12.77 -22.56
N LEU A 912 10.25 12.35 -21.30
CA LEU A 912 11.21 12.71 -20.26
C LEU A 912 11.91 11.43 -19.79
N SER A 913 13.24 11.39 -19.91
CA SER A 913 14.05 10.30 -19.39
C SER A 913 14.08 10.27 -17.87
N ALA A 914 14.64 9.19 -17.33
CA ALA A 914 14.88 9.09 -15.90
C ALA A 914 15.92 10.13 -15.44
N SER A 915 15.75 10.66 -14.24
CA SER A 915 16.61 11.70 -13.66
C SER A 915 17.02 11.34 -12.22
N ASP A 916 17.94 12.11 -11.63
CA ASP A 916 18.25 12.03 -10.20
C ASP A 916 17.05 12.41 -9.32
N GLY A 917 16.94 11.75 -8.16
CA GLY A 917 15.85 11.85 -7.18
C GLY A 917 15.81 13.13 -6.33
N SER A 918 16.70 14.08 -6.57
CA SER A 918 16.82 15.29 -5.76
C SER A 918 15.78 16.36 -6.12
N ILE A 919 15.25 17.01 -5.09
CA ILE A 919 14.39 18.19 -5.21
C ILE A 919 15.25 19.42 -4.89
N HIS A 920 15.13 20.48 -5.69
CA HIS A 920 15.92 21.70 -5.55
C HIS A 920 15.07 22.97 -5.57
N LEU A 921 15.44 23.92 -4.71
CA LEU A 921 14.90 25.27 -4.65
C LEU A 921 16.02 26.29 -4.86
N ALA A 922 15.79 27.19 -5.82
CA ALA A 922 16.73 28.22 -6.28
C ALA A 922 18.18 27.76 -6.43
N PRO A 923 18.47 26.59 -7.05
CA PRO A 923 19.83 26.07 -7.08
C PRO A 923 20.76 26.95 -7.91
N ALA A 924 22.04 26.92 -7.56
CA ALA A 924 23.08 27.57 -8.36
C ALA A 924 23.24 26.88 -9.71
N SER A 925 23.41 27.66 -10.77
CA SER A 925 23.72 27.14 -12.11
C SER A 925 25.20 26.76 -12.19
N PRO A 926 25.57 25.48 -12.41
CA PRO A 926 26.97 25.02 -12.28
C PRO A 926 27.97 25.74 -13.18
N ASN A 927 27.54 26.14 -14.38
CA ASN A 927 28.40 26.76 -15.39
C ASN A 927 28.21 28.28 -15.50
N TYR A 928 27.31 28.85 -14.71
CA TYR A 928 26.93 30.26 -14.80
C TYR A 928 26.91 30.85 -13.39
N PRO A 929 28.09 31.19 -12.83
CA PRO A 929 28.20 31.60 -11.43
C PRO A 929 27.30 32.81 -11.10
N ASN A 930 27.10 33.71 -12.05
CA ASN A 930 26.27 34.91 -11.84
C ASN A 930 24.77 34.64 -12.05
N ALA A 931 24.37 33.44 -12.43
CA ALA A 931 22.99 33.05 -12.67
C ALA A 931 22.42 32.32 -11.44
N PHE A 932 21.88 33.11 -10.52
CA PHE A 932 21.12 32.63 -9.35
C PHE A 932 19.79 33.36 -9.27
N TYR A 933 18.84 32.79 -8.53
CA TYR A 933 17.55 33.41 -8.30
C TYR A 933 17.68 34.54 -7.27
N GLN A 934 17.15 35.72 -7.59
CA GLN A 934 17.10 36.85 -6.67
C GLN A 934 15.67 37.41 -6.62
N GLY A 935 15.07 37.40 -5.45
CA GLY A 935 13.66 37.75 -5.26
C GLY A 935 12.99 36.93 -4.17
N LEU A 936 11.66 36.88 -4.21
CA LEU A 936 10.87 36.14 -3.25
C LEU A 936 10.38 34.81 -3.83
N ILE A 937 10.35 33.75 -3.02
CA ILE A 937 9.77 32.44 -3.36
C ILE A 937 8.77 32.05 -2.28
N ASP A 938 7.66 31.43 -2.68
CA ASP A 938 6.67 30.88 -1.77
C ASP A 938 6.02 29.60 -2.36
N GLU A 939 5.33 28.83 -1.50
CA GLU A 939 4.50 27.66 -1.83
C GLU A 939 5.04 26.73 -2.91
N PHE A 940 6.16 26.05 -2.61
CA PHE A 940 6.74 25.07 -3.51
C PHE A 940 6.22 23.66 -3.22
N SER A 941 5.55 23.04 -4.18
CA SER A 941 4.93 21.71 -3.99
C SER A 941 5.11 20.80 -5.20
N ILE A 942 5.20 19.49 -4.94
CA ILE A 942 5.37 18.43 -5.94
C ILE A 942 4.38 17.31 -5.67
N TRP A 943 3.78 16.77 -6.74
CA TRP A 943 2.92 15.60 -6.73
C TRP A 943 3.40 14.57 -7.75
N ASP A 944 3.13 13.30 -7.52
CA ASP A 944 3.47 12.18 -8.41
C ASP A 944 2.40 11.88 -9.48
N TYR A 945 1.48 12.83 -9.70
CA TYR A 945 0.44 12.75 -10.72
C TYR A 945 0.27 14.07 -11.47
N ALA A 946 -0.28 13.99 -12.68
CA ALA A 946 -0.59 15.16 -13.50
C ALA A 946 -1.94 15.77 -13.09
N MET A 947 -1.94 16.99 -12.56
CA MET A 947 -3.17 17.75 -12.30
C MET A 947 -3.81 18.19 -13.62
N SER A 948 -5.14 18.17 -13.64
CA SER A 948 -5.97 18.74 -14.71
C SER A 948 -6.05 20.27 -14.62
N ASP A 949 -6.51 20.93 -15.69
CA ASP A 949 -6.71 22.39 -15.71
C ASP A 949 -7.59 22.88 -14.54
N ALA A 950 -8.60 22.10 -14.15
CA ALA A 950 -9.49 22.45 -13.04
C ALA A 950 -8.78 22.35 -11.69
N GLU A 951 -7.97 21.30 -11.49
CA GLU A 951 -7.20 21.13 -10.25
C GLU A 951 -6.09 22.19 -10.13
N VAL A 952 -5.48 22.60 -11.24
CA VAL A 952 -4.53 23.73 -11.26
C VAL A 952 -5.26 25.04 -10.93
N ALA A 953 -6.48 25.24 -11.41
CA ALA A 953 -7.30 26.40 -11.03
C ALA A 953 -7.68 26.39 -9.54
N ASP A 954 -8.03 25.23 -8.99
CA ASP A 954 -8.30 25.08 -7.55
C ASP A 954 -7.04 25.34 -6.72
N LEU A 955 -5.88 24.86 -7.18
CA LEU A 955 -4.57 25.12 -6.56
C LEU A 955 -4.26 26.63 -6.51
N ALA A 956 -4.60 27.38 -7.57
CA ALA A 956 -4.38 28.83 -7.63
C ALA A 956 -5.28 29.66 -6.70
N ILE A 957 -6.42 29.11 -6.29
CA ILE A 957 -7.35 29.74 -5.33
C ILE A 957 -7.00 29.32 -3.88
N GLY A 958 -6.00 28.46 -3.71
CA GLY A 958 -5.54 27.96 -2.43
C GLY A 958 -6.26 26.69 -1.96
N GLY A 959 -7.40 26.31 -2.56
CA GLY A 959 -8.11 25.04 -2.35
C GLY A 959 -9.01 24.97 -1.11
N ALA A 960 -9.60 23.80 -0.84
CA ALA A 960 -10.33 23.51 0.40
C ALA A 960 -9.47 22.68 1.37
N ALA A 961 -9.78 22.72 2.67
CA ALA A 961 -9.13 21.90 3.68
C ALA A 961 -9.16 20.41 3.28
N CYS A 962 -8.05 19.69 3.48
CA CYS A 962 -7.93 18.28 3.12
C CYS A 962 -7.20 17.47 4.22
N GLY A 963 -6.94 16.17 3.99
CA GLY A 963 -6.19 15.31 4.92
C GLY A 963 -6.70 15.31 6.37
N PRO A 964 -7.99 15.00 6.62
CA PRO A 964 -8.55 15.04 7.97
C PRO A 964 -7.93 13.97 8.89
N THR A 965 -7.71 14.33 10.15
CA THR A 965 -7.43 13.42 11.26
C THR A 965 -8.41 13.74 12.39
N PRO A 966 -9.30 12.85 12.83
CA PRO A 966 -9.52 11.51 12.31
C PRO A 966 -9.83 11.47 10.81
N PHE A 967 -9.32 10.46 10.11
CA PHE A 967 -9.62 10.28 8.69
C PHE A 967 -11.12 10.03 8.50
N ASP A 968 -11.62 10.33 7.31
CA ASP A 968 -13.06 10.19 7.05
C ASP A 968 -13.51 8.73 7.27
N THR A 969 -14.58 8.55 8.02
CA THR A 969 -15.14 7.28 8.51
C THR A 969 -14.42 6.61 9.69
N GLN A 970 -13.33 7.18 10.22
CA GLN A 970 -12.55 6.58 11.31
C GLN A 970 -13.41 6.31 12.57
N ARG A 971 -13.22 5.14 13.18
CA ARG A 971 -13.97 4.68 14.35
C ARG A 971 -13.07 4.53 15.58
N ASN A 972 -13.68 4.34 16.75
CA ASN A 972 -13.01 4.11 18.03
C ASN A 972 -12.15 5.30 18.50
N ILE A 973 -12.60 6.51 18.19
CA ILE A 973 -11.93 7.76 18.51
C ILE A 973 -12.18 8.18 19.95
N ASN A 974 -11.15 8.55 20.71
CA ASN A 974 -11.33 8.92 22.12
C ASN A 974 -12.34 10.09 22.28
N SER A 975 -13.05 10.16 23.42
CA SER A 975 -13.98 11.25 23.71
C SER A 975 -13.29 12.61 23.90
N SER A 976 -11.97 12.60 24.03
CA SER A 976 -11.08 13.73 23.81
C SER A 976 -10.25 13.45 22.56
N GLN A 977 -10.59 14.10 21.46
CA GLN A 977 -9.95 13.92 20.17
C GLN A 977 -9.49 15.27 19.64
N ARG A 978 -8.31 15.29 19.04
CA ARG A 978 -7.89 16.40 18.19
C ARG A 978 -8.37 16.16 16.77
N LEU A 979 -9.09 17.12 16.22
CA LEU A 979 -9.29 17.24 14.78
C LEU A 979 -8.07 17.94 14.20
N GLU A 980 -7.46 17.42 13.15
CA GLU A 980 -6.38 18.03 12.40
C GLU A 980 -6.73 17.96 10.91
N TRP A 981 -6.28 18.93 10.13
CA TRP A 981 -6.45 18.95 8.69
C TRP A 981 -5.21 19.54 8.05
N VAL A 982 -5.00 19.24 6.79
CA VAL A 982 -4.09 19.99 5.95
C VAL A 982 -4.84 21.23 5.49
N ALA A 983 -4.43 22.39 6.01
CA ALA A 983 -4.93 23.65 5.56
C ALA A 983 -4.61 23.86 4.08
N ALA A 984 -5.61 24.38 3.38
CA ALA A 984 -5.46 24.92 2.05
C ALA A 984 -4.45 26.09 2.07
N LEU A 985 -3.77 26.32 0.95
CA LEU A 985 -2.75 27.36 0.84
C LEU A 985 -3.42 28.70 1.19
N ASN A 986 -2.73 29.53 1.99
CA ASN A 986 -3.18 30.85 2.46
C ASN A 986 -4.57 31.01 3.05
N SER A 987 -4.99 29.98 3.77
CA SER A 987 -6.03 30.10 4.78
C SER A 987 -5.41 30.32 6.16
N PRO A 988 -5.23 31.59 6.62
CA PRO A 988 -4.71 31.86 7.97
C PRO A 988 -5.68 31.46 9.07
N GLN A 989 -6.94 31.19 8.71
CA GLN A 989 -7.99 30.88 9.65
C GLN A 989 -8.98 29.86 9.08
N HIS A 990 -9.57 29.06 9.95
CA HIS A 990 -10.41 27.94 9.55
C HIS A 990 -11.75 28.01 10.29
N ASP A 991 -12.85 28.15 9.55
CA ASP A 991 -14.18 28.08 10.13
C ASP A 991 -14.56 26.59 10.26
N VAL A 992 -14.51 26.07 11.49
CA VAL A 992 -14.75 24.64 11.75
C VAL A 992 -16.20 24.41 12.16
N TYR A 993 -16.82 23.39 11.57
CA TYR A 993 -18.18 22.96 11.86
C TYR A 993 -18.18 21.53 12.36
N LEU A 994 -18.99 21.23 13.37
CA LEU A 994 -19.12 19.90 13.96
C LEU A 994 -20.57 19.66 14.42
N ALA A 995 -21.19 18.54 14.00
CA ALA A 995 -22.49 18.11 14.49
C ALA A 995 -22.64 16.58 14.44
N THR A 996 -23.76 16.05 14.93
CA THR A 996 -24.09 14.61 14.87
C THR A 996 -24.96 14.23 13.66
N ASP A 997 -25.31 15.20 12.82
CA ASP A 997 -26.09 15.04 11.60
C ASP A 997 -25.32 15.61 10.40
N TYR A 998 -25.23 14.85 9.33
CA TYR A 998 -24.47 15.20 8.12
C TYR A 998 -24.98 16.50 7.48
N TYR A 999 -26.30 16.65 7.34
CA TYR A 999 -26.90 17.78 6.64
C TYR A 999 -26.75 19.08 7.45
N GLN A 1000 -26.72 19.00 8.79
CA GLN A 1000 -26.44 20.16 9.65
C GLN A 1000 -25.01 20.70 9.53
N VAL A 1001 -24.06 19.88 9.05
CA VAL A 1001 -22.68 20.31 8.81
C VAL A 1001 -22.53 20.78 7.38
N ARG A 1002 -23.05 20.03 6.40
CA ARG A 1002 -23.02 20.40 4.98
C ARG A 1002 -23.71 21.74 4.70
N ASP A 1003 -24.83 22.02 5.35
CA ASP A 1003 -25.57 23.28 5.14
C ASP A 1003 -25.20 24.35 6.18
N ALA A 1004 -24.14 24.12 6.97
CA ALA A 1004 -23.75 25.03 8.04
C ALA A 1004 -23.19 26.35 7.51
N THR A 1005 -23.47 27.43 8.23
CA THR A 1005 -22.85 28.75 8.04
C THR A 1005 -22.33 29.23 9.40
N THR A 1006 -21.59 30.34 9.45
CA THR A 1006 -21.11 30.92 10.72
C THR A 1006 -22.22 31.37 11.69
N ALA A 1007 -23.49 31.32 11.28
CA ALA A 1007 -24.67 31.53 12.12
C ALA A 1007 -25.30 30.23 12.67
N SER A 1008 -24.85 29.06 12.19
CA SER A 1008 -25.39 27.76 12.57
C SER A 1008 -24.91 27.32 13.95
N SER A 1009 -25.72 26.54 14.67
CA SER A 1009 -25.34 25.97 15.97
C SER A 1009 -24.22 24.93 15.89
N SER A 1010 -23.95 24.41 14.70
CA SER A 1010 -22.85 23.48 14.39
C SER A 1010 -21.51 24.20 14.18
N TYR A 1011 -21.48 25.53 14.11
CA TYR A 1011 -20.25 26.31 13.96
C TYR A 1011 -19.47 26.34 15.28
N TYR A 1012 -18.26 25.79 15.26
CA TYR A 1012 -17.39 25.63 16.42
C TYR A 1012 -16.41 26.80 16.61
N GLY A 1013 -16.41 27.74 15.67
CA GLY A 1013 -15.61 28.97 15.72
C GLY A 1013 -14.39 28.91 14.80
N ARG A 1014 -13.84 30.10 14.56
CA ARG A 1014 -12.68 30.32 13.71
C ARG A 1014 -11.39 29.91 14.43
N GLN A 1015 -10.64 28.98 13.85
CA GLN A 1015 -9.35 28.51 14.34
C GLN A 1015 -8.22 29.20 13.61
N ALA A 1016 -7.07 29.42 14.26
CA ALA A 1016 -5.85 29.91 13.62
C ALA A 1016 -4.79 28.81 13.43
N ASN A 1017 -5.03 27.62 13.99
CA ASN A 1017 -4.18 26.45 13.83
C ASN A 1017 -4.92 25.43 12.96
N ASN A 1018 -4.17 24.53 12.34
CA ASN A 1018 -4.70 23.42 11.52
C ASN A 1018 -5.25 22.26 12.37
N TYR A 1019 -5.66 22.56 13.60
CA TYR A 1019 -6.25 21.59 14.51
C TYR A 1019 -7.26 22.22 15.46
N LEU A 1020 -8.17 21.39 15.97
CA LEU A 1020 -9.17 21.72 16.99
C LEU A 1020 -9.24 20.60 18.02
N ASP A 1021 -8.89 20.91 19.27
CA ASP A 1021 -9.02 19.98 20.39
C ASP A 1021 -10.48 19.91 20.88
N LEU A 1022 -11.09 18.75 20.73
CA LEU A 1022 -12.43 18.46 21.21
C LEU A 1022 -12.38 17.74 22.55
N GLN A 1023 -13.33 18.08 23.43
CA GLN A 1023 -13.51 17.43 24.73
C GLN A 1023 -14.97 17.06 24.93
N ASN A 1024 -15.21 16.03 25.73
CA ASN A 1024 -16.55 15.60 26.15
C ASN A 1024 -17.45 15.20 24.97
N LEU A 1025 -16.87 14.63 23.91
CA LEU A 1025 -17.68 14.07 22.83
C LEU A 1025 -18.49 12.88 23.37
N ASN A 1026 -19.75 12.80 22.95
CA ASN A 1026 -20.65 11.75 23.39
C ASN A 1026 -20.10 10.40 22.94
N PRO A 1027 -19.95 9.44 23.87
CA PRO A 1027 -19.65 8.04 23.59
C PRO A 1027 -20.39 7.40 22.42
N GLY A 1028 -19.68 6.68 21.56
CA GLY A 1028 -20.31 5.83 20.54
C GLY A 1028 -21.08 6.55 19.44
N GLN A 1029 -20.92 7.87 19.38
CA GLN A 1029 -21.72 8.75 18.55
C GLN A 1029 -20.96 9.06 17.25
N TRP A 1030 -21.70 9.13 16.15
CA TRP A 1030 -21.17 9.69 14.91
C TRP A 1030 -21.13 11.20 15.00
N TYR A 1031 -19.99 11.75 14.65
CA TYR A 1031 -19.75 13.16 14.45
C TYR A 1031 -19.38 13.41 12.99
N TYR A 1032 -19.95 14.46 12.42
CA TYR A 1032 -19.64 14.99 11.12
C TYR A 1032 -18.99 16.35 11.32
N TRP A 1033 -17.99 16.66 10.51
CA TRP A 1033 -17.27 17.92 10.61
C TRP A 1033 -16.78 18.40 9.27
N ARG A 1034 -16.60 19.70 9.14
CA ARG A 1034 -16.15 20.38 7.92
C ARG A 1034 -15.26 21.53 8.34
N VAL A 1035 -14.29 21.85 7.50
CA VAL A 1035 -13.42 23.00 7.69
C VAL A 1035 -13.52 23.89 6.47
N ASP A 1036 -14.08 25.09 6.66
CA ASP A 1036 -14.09 26.10 5.61
C ASP A 1036 -12.84 26.97 5.77
N GLU A 1037 -12.16 27.18 4.67
CA GLU A 1037 -10.92 27.93 4.62
C GLU A 1037 -11.23 29.42 4.52
N VAL A 1038 -10.67 30.20 5.44
CA VAL A 1038 -10.91 31.64 5.57
C VAL A 1038 -9.62 32.38 5.22
N TYR A 1039 -9.68 33.09 4.09
CA TYR A 1039 -8.54 33.81 3.53
C TYR A 1039 -8.31 35.16 4.23
N ALA A 1040 -7.12 35.73 4.05
CA ALA A 1040 -6.63 36.92 4.78
C ALA A 1040 -7.52 38.19 4.67
N ASN A 1041 -8.42 38.28 3.69
CA ASN A 1041 -9.40 39.37 3.59
C ASN A 1041 -10.64 39.17 4.48
N GLY A 1042 -10.80 38.00 5.10
CA GLY A 1042 -11.89 37.62 6.00
C GLY A 1042 -13.28 37.55 5.34
N VAL A 1043 -13.37 37.69 4.02
CA VAL A 1043 -14.61 37.76 3.23
C VAL A 1043 -14.72 36.57 2.28
N ASP A 1044 -13.62 36.11 1.69
CA ASP A 1044 -13.59 34.92 0.86
C ASP A 1044 -13.47 33.68 1.77
N ILE A 1045 -14.45 32.78 1.66
CA ILE A 1045 -14.54 31.54 2.42
C ILE A 1045 -14.72 30.42 1.40
N VAL A 1046 -13.79 29.46 1.37
CA VAL A 1046 -13.90 28.26 0.55
C VAL A 1046 -14.43 27.12 1.40
N GLU A 1047 -15.56 26.57 1.00
CA GLU A 1047 -16.26 25.54 1.76
C GLU A 1047 -15.53 24.19 1.68
N GLY A 1048 -15.35 23.53 2.83
CA GLY A 1048 -14.69 22.23 2.93
C GLY A 1048 -15.57 21.03 2.56
N LYS A 1049 -14.97 19.84 2.43
CA LYS A 1049 -15.73 18.58 2.41
C LYS A 1049 -16.20 18.22 3.83
N VAL A 1050 -17.35 17.57 3.93
CA VAL A 1050 -17.85 17.04 5.22
C VAL A 1050 -17.25 15.66 5.47
N TRP A 1051 -16.43 15.56 6.51
CA TRP A 1051 -15.85 14.32 7.02
C TRP A 1051 -16.66 13.77 8.21
N ARG A 1052 -16.48 12.50 8.57
CA ARG A 1052 -17.13 11.87 9.73
C ARG A 1052 -16.19 10.99 10.53
N PHE A 1053 -16.42 10.90 11.84
CA PHE A 1053 -15.76 9.93 12.71
C PHE A 1053 -16.71 9.45 13.80
N LYS A 1054 -16.40 8.29 14.40
CA LYS A 1054 -17.20 7.71 15.48
C LYS A 1054 -16.39 7.62 16.76
N THR A 1055 -16.89 8.27 17.82
CA THR A 1055 -16.27 8.18 19.14
C THR A 1055 -16.36 6.77 19.72
N TYR A 1056 -15.34 6.41 20.46
CA TYR A 1056 -15.30 5.28 21.33
C TYR A 1056 -16.44 5.39 22.35
N LEU A 1057 -17.11 4.28 22.59
CA LEU A 1057 -18.13 4.15 23.60
C LEU A 1057 -17.38 3.71 24.88
N PRO A 1058 -17.13 4.59 25.89
CA PRO A 1058 -16.51 4.19 27.13
C PRO A 1058 -17.53 3.36 27.89
N TRP A 1059 -17.32 2.06 27.87
CA TRP A 1059 -17.88 1.17 28.85
C TRP A 1059 -17.29 1.58 30.21
N THR A 1060 -18.11 2.13 31.12
CA THR A 1060 -17.76 2.13 32.55
C THR A 1060 -17.98 0.71 33.07
N THR A 1061 -16.94 -0.10 33.01
CA THR A 1061 -16.90 -1.35 33.75
C THR A 1061 -16.49 -1.01 35.18
N VAL A 1062 -17.39 -1.16 36.16
CA VAL A 1062 -16.95 -1.37 37.54
C VAL A 1062 -16.27 -2.73 37.56
N ILE A 1063 -14.94 -2.76 37.57
CA ILE A 1063 -14.20 -3.98 37.85
C ILE A 1063 -14.31 -4.23 39.36
N SER A 1064 -15.17 -5.16 39.76
CA SER A 1064 -15.12 -5.77 41.10
C SER A 1064 -14.04 -6.86 41.10
N GLU A 1065 -13.06 -6.70 41.97
CA GLU A 1065 -11.78 -7.41 42.01
C GLU A 1065 -11.90 -8.94 42.12
N GLY A 1066 -11.09 -9.67 41.34
CA GLY A 1066 -10.76 -11.09 41.56
C GLY A 1066 -9.27 -11.21 41.89
N PHE A 1067 -8.95 -11.47 43.16
CA PHE A 1067 -7.59 -11.44 43.73
C PHE A 1067 -6.68 -12.58 43.27
N GLY A 1068 -5.36 -12.36 43.45
CA GLY A 1068 -4.28 -13.30 43.19
C GLY A 1068 -3.68 -14.04 44.41
N ASP A 1069 -2.76 -14.92 44.01
CA ASP A 1069 -1.66 -15.68 44.64
C ASP A 1069 -1.92 -16.89 45.59
N GLY A 1070 -1.15 -17.97 45.38
CA GLY A 1070 -0.64 -18.82 46.46
C GLY A 1070 -1.05 -20.31 46.57
N ASN A 1071 -0.51 -21.19 45.73
CA ASN A 1071 -0.07 -22.58 46.00
C ASN A 1071 -0.79 -23.52 47.04
N SER A 1072 -1.19 -24.70 46.53
CA SER A 1072 -1.24 -26.05 47.16
C SER A 1072 -2.50 -26.55 47.91
N GLY A 1073 -3.27 -27.44 47.25
CA GLY A 1073 -3.86 -28.66 47.86
C GLY A 1073 -5.26 -28.62 48.50
N ASP A 1074 -6.22 -29.31 47.85
CA ASP A 1074 -7.47 -29.95 48.33
C ASP A 1074 -8.22 -29.43 49.58
N HIS A 1075 -9.33 -28.71 49.33
CA HIS A 1075 -10.71 -28.88 49.86
C HIS A 1075 -11.48 -27.55 49.68
N LEU A 1076 -12.75 -27.61 49.25
CA LEU A 1076 -13.60 -26.47 48.84
C LEU A 1076 -14.00 -25.46 49.95
N ASP A 1077 -13.36 -25.48 51.12
CA ASP A 1077 -13.74 -24.65 52.29
C ASP A 1077 -12.85 -23.39 52.48
N GLY A 1078 -12.16 -22.92 51.44
CA GLY A 1078 -11.12 -21.89 51.57
C GLY A 1078 -11.13 -20.72 50.58
N LEU A 1079 -12.13 -20.60 49.69
CA LEU A 1079 -12.24 -19.42 48.81
C LEU A 1079 -12.72 -18.20 49.63
N ALA A 1080 -11.80 -17.52 50.30
CA ALA A 1080 -12.07 -16.24 50.94
C ALA A 1080 -12.47 -15.21 49.86
N GLY A 1081 -13.62 -14.56 50.06
CA GLY A 1081 -14.27 -13.72 49.07
C GLY A 1081 -13.44 -12.49 48.69
N GLY A 1082 -13.43 -12.18 47.38
CA GLY A 1082 -12.99 -10.88 46.89
C GLY A 1082 -13.88 -9.74 47.41
N SER A 1083 -13.37 -8.51 47.33
CA SER A 1083 -13.80 -7.32 48.07
C SER A 1083 -15.24 -6.83 47.78
N GLY A 1084 -15.94 -7.43 46.82
CA GLY A 1084 -17.33 -7.13 46.47
C GLY A 1084 -18.41 -8.10 46.99
N PHE A 1085 -18.05 -9.12 47.78
CA PHE A 1085 -18.99 -10.16 48.21
C PHE A 1085 -18.85 -10.51 49.70
N SER A 1086 -19.99 -10.65 50.38
CA SER A 1086 -20.09 -10.78 51.83
C SER A 1086 -19.85 -12.20 52.38
N SER A 1087 -19.72 -13.21 51.52
CA SER A 1087 -19.50 -14.61 51.90
C SER A 1087 -18.86 -15.48 50.81
N ALA A 1088 -18.26 -16.61 51.21
CA ALA A 1088 -17.75 -17.65 50.30
C ALA A 1088 -18.89 -18.35 49.55
N TRP A 1089 -18.57 -18.98 48.42
CA TRP A 1089 -19.53 -19.74 47.61
C TRP A 1089 -20.21 -20.83 48.45
N SER A 1090 -21.54 -20.79 48.53
CA SER A 1090 -22.33 -21.90 49.09
C SER A 1090 -22.71 -22.85 47.97
N VAL A 1091 -22.20 -24.09 48.01
CA VAL A 1091 -22.49 -25.13 47.02
C VAL A 1091 -23.03 -26.37 47.75
N PRO A 1092 -24.15 -26.98 47.31
CA PRO A 1092 -24.67 -28.21 47.89
C PRO A 1092 -23.65 -29.37 47.81
N ALA A 1093 -23.61 -30.26 48.80
CA ALA A 1093 -22.58 -31.27 49.05
C ALA A 1093 -22.40 -32.38 47.98
N ASN A 1094 -23.02 -32.25 46.82
CA ASN A 1094 -22.99 -33.17 45.69
C ASN A 1094 -21.91 -32.69 44.69
N ASN A 1095 -20.76 -33.38 44.72
CA ASN A 1095 -19.46 -33.04 44.11
C ASN A 1095 -19.38 -33.06 42.56
N ASP A 1096 -20.41 -32.66 41.82
CA ASP A 1096 -20.46 -32.78 40.35
C ASP A 1096 -19.98 -31.54 39.58
N TYR A 1097 -19.29 -30.60 40.23
CA TYR A 1097 -18.69 -29.42 39.57
C TYR A 1097 -17.24 -29.72 39.15
N ILE A 1098 -16.96 -29.56 37.86
CA ILE A 1098 -15.63 -29.70 37.25
C ILE A 1098 -14.99 -28.32 37.21
N ARG A 1099 -13.76 -28.19 37.75
CA ARG A 1099 -12.94 -26.97 37.64
C ARG A 1099 -12.10 -27.00 36.37
N TYR A 1100 -12.02 -25.86 35.71
CA TYR A 1100 -11.08 -25.57 34.62
C TYR A 1100 -10.12 -24.46 35.06
N SER A 1101 -8.90 -24.46 34.52
CA SER A 1101 -7.91 -23.37 34.68
C SER A 1101 -7.88 -22.49 33.42
N GLY A 1102 -7.86 -21.16 33.57
CA GLY A 1102 -7.86 -20.17 32.47
C GLY A 1102 -9.19 -19.42 32.25
N SER A 1103 -9.13 -18.32 31.48
CA SER A 1103 -10.20 -17.31 31.34
C SER A 1103 -11.33 -17.65 30.39
N ILE A 1104 -12.56 -17.24 30.75
CA ILE A 1104 -13.65 -17.04 29.78
C ILE A 1104 -13.42 -15.67 29.14
N GLY A 1105 -12.79 -15.69 27.97
CA GLY A 1105 -12.35 -14.49 27.25
C GLY A 1105 -13.49 -13.54 26.86
N ALA A 1106 -13.20 -12.25 26.87
CA ALA A 1106 -14.05 -11.19 26.33
C ALA A 1106 -13.46 -10.64 25.03
N PHE A 1107 -14.33 -10.34 24.06
CA PHE A 1107 -14.02 -9.54 22.88
C PHE A 1107 -14.47 -8.08 23.13
N PRO A 1108 -13.76 -7.04 22.63
CA PRO A 1108 -12.62 -7.06 21.70
C PRO A 1108 -11.21 -7.14 22.35
N THR A 1109 -10.20 -7.37 21.51
CA THR A 1109 -8.80 -7.78 21.79
C THR A 1109 -7.92 -6.78 22.56
N ASN A 1110 -8.46 -5.64 23.00
CA ASN A 1110 -7.76 -4.57 23.71
C ASN A 1110 -8.09 -4.49 25.21
N LEU A 1111 -8.63 -5.55 25.80
CA LEU A 1111 -8.71 -5.73 27.26
C LEU A 1111 -7.59 -6.69 27.74
N PRO A 1112 -6.71 -6.30 28.69
CA PRO A 1112 -5.77 -7.23 29.28
C PRO A 1112 -6.52 -8.10 30.31
N LEU A 1113 -6.99 -9.28 29.91
CA LEU A 1113 -7.48 -10.31 30.81
C LEU A 1113 -6.55 -11.52 30.74
N THR A 1114 -5.73 -11.72 31.76
CA THR A 1114 -5.01 -12.96 32.00
C THR A 1114 -5.51 -13.57 33.31
N GLU A 1115 -6.36 -14.61 33.24
CA GLU A 1115 -6.70 -15.45 34.39
C GLU A 1115 -5.70 -16.61 34.50
N THR A 1116 -5.28 -16.97 35.71
CA THR A 1116 -4.39 -18.13 35.91
C THR A 1116 -5.13 -19.38 36.47
N ASP A 1117 -6.29 -19.26 37.12
CA ASP A 1117 -6.90 -20.39 37.88
C ASP A 1117 -8.33 -20.85 37.50
N GLY A 1118 -8.97 -20.20 36.51
CA GLY A 1118 -10.16 -20.62 35.74
C GLY A 1118 -11.53 -20.85 36.40
N TYR A 1119 -12.45 -21.48 35.66
CA TYR A 1119 -13.93 -21.45 35.88
C TYR A 1119 -14.56 -22.80 36.30
N LEU A 1120 -15.81 -22.78 36.79
CA LEU A 1120 -16.60 -23.98 37.17
C LEU A 1120 -17.59 -24.36 36.07
N GLN A 1121 -17.58 -25.64 35.66
CA GLN A 1121 -18.57 -26.21 34.76
C GLN A 1121 -19.27 -27.39 35.46
N ARG A 1122 -20.59 -27.49 35.31
CA ARG A 1122 -21.33 -28.69 35.70
C ARG A 1122 -22.20 -29.15 34.54
N ARG A 1123 -22.32 -30.47 34.37
CA ARG A 1123 -23.26 -31.06 33.41
C ARG A 1123 -24.69 -30.84 33.93
N ALA A 1124 -25.53 -30.17 33.14
CA ALA A 1124 -26.92 -29.91 33.50
C ALA A 1124 -27.68 -31.24 33.68
N THR A 1125 -28.23 -31.48 34.87
CA THR A 1125 -29.16 -32.59 35.14
C THR A 1125 -30.51 -32.02 35.57
N SER A 1126 -31.59 -32.55 35.00
CA SER A 1126 -32.95 -31.97 35.08
C SER A 1126 -33.61 -32.03 36.45
N SER A 1127 -32.91 -32.50 37.50
CA SER A 1127 -33.50 -32.84 38.80
C SER A 1127 -32.90 -32.08 39.99
N LEU A 1128 -32.01 -31.11 39.78
CA LEU A 1128 -31.41 -30.32 40.87
C LEU A 1128 -31.43 -28.83 40.53
N PRO A 1129 -31.94 -27.96 41.41
CA PRO A 1129 -31.79 -26.52 41.24
C PRO A 1129 -30.30 -26.16 41.23
N MET A 1130 -29.86 -25.38 40.24
CA MET A 1130 -28.52 -24.78 40.22
C MET A 1130 -28.51 -23.64 41.22
N GLU A 1131 -28.05 -23.91 42.44
CA GLU A 1131 -27.88 -22.87 43.47
C GLU A 1131 -26.44 -22.93 43.99
N GLY A 1132 -25.52 -22.36 43.20
CA GLY A 1132 -24.30 -21.78 43.75
C GLY A 1132 -24.57 -20.30 43.95
N GLN A 1133 -24.70 -19.85 45.20
CA GLN A 1133 -25.06 -18.46 45.51
C GLN A 1133 -23.94 -17.78 46.32
N ARG A 1134 -23.72 -16.49 46.05
CA ARG A 1134 -22.92 -15.59 46.88
C ARG A 1134 -23.68 -14.27 47.06
N THR A 1135 -23.62 -13.71 48.26
CA THR A 1135 -24.38 -12.50 48.58
C THR A 1135 -23.52 -11.26 48.33
N PHE A 1136 -24.02 -10.36 47.49
CA PHE A 1136 -23.38 -9.07 47.20
C PHE A 1136 -23.31 -8.19 48.45
N ASP A 1137 -22.17 -7.54 48.71
CA ASP A 1137 -22.03 -6.62 49.84
C ASP A 1137 -22.38 -5.19 49.42
N SER A 1138 -23.64 -4.80 49.67
CA SER A 1138 -24.15 -3.47 49.35
C SER A 1138 -23.54 -2.34 50.18
N THR A 1139 -22.65 -2.64 51.13
CA THR A 1139 -21.90 -1.62 51.88
C THR A 1139 -20.55 -1.30 51.24
N ALA A 1140 -20.05 -2.17 50.36
CA ALA A 1140 -18.81 -1.96 49.60
C ALA A 1140 -19.07 -1.28 48.25
N VAL A 1141 -20.25 -1.48 47.66
CA VAL A 1141 -20.68 -0.91 46.38
C VAL A 1141 -22.18 -0.58 46.44
N GLU A 1142 -22.53 0.68 46.19
CA GLU A 1142 -23.92 1.15 46.17
C GLU A 1142 -24.51 0.91 44.75
N VAL A 1143 -25.55 0.10 44.63
CA VAL A 1143 -26.29 -0.14 43.37
C VAL A 1143 -27.74 0.27 43.61
N ASP A 1144 -28.12 1.45 43.16
CA ASP A 1144 -29.49 1.96 43.27
C ASP A 1144 -30.29 1.66 41.99
N MET A 1145 -30.97 0.50 41.95
CA MET A 1145 -31.84 0.13 40.83
C MET A 1145 -33.13 0.98 40.75
N SER A 1146 -33.38 1.87 41.72
CA SER A 1146 -34.62 2.65 41.79
C SER A 1146 -34.48 4.06 41.19
N SER A 1147 -33.25 4.57 41.00
CA SER A 1147 -32.99 5.88 40.41
C SER A 1147 -32.20 5.86 39.10
N ASP A 1148 -31.51 4.75 38.77
CA ASP A 1148 -30.85 4.57 37.48
C ASP A 1148 -31.84 4.16 36.38
N THR A 1149 -31.85 4.90 35.27
CA THR A 1149 -32.82 4.70 34.18
C THR A 1149 -32.42 3.63 33.16
N THR A 1150 -31.19 3.08 33.22
CA THR A 1150 -30.74 2.02 32.30
C THR A 1150 -29.63 1.17 32.91
N ILE A 1151 -29.84 -0.16 32.97
CA ILE A 1151 -28.87 -1.15 33.44
C ILE A 1151 -28.42 -1.99 32.24
N TYR A 1152 -27.11 -2.12 32.02
CA TYR A 1152 -26.52 -2.98 30.99
C TYR A 1152 -25.95 -4.24 31.63
N MET A 1153 -26.46 -5.40 31.23
CA MET A 1153 -25.95 -6.70 31.65
C MET A 1153 -25.45 -7.46 30.43
N SER A 1154 -24.26 -8.04 30.50
CA SER A 1154 -23.76 -8.99 29.51
C SER A 1154 -23.46 -10.31 30.22
N PHE A 1155 -23.91 -11.41 29.63
CA PHE A 1155 -23.72 -12.75 30.18
C PHE A 1155 -23.70 -13.75 29.02
N ALA A 1156 -22.68 -14.59 28.99
CA ALA A 1156 -22.56 -15.62 27.99
C ALA A 1156 -23.25 -16.92 28.43
N LEU A 1157 -24.13 -17.46 27.59
CA LEU A 1157 -24.89 -18.69 27.84
C LEU A 1157 -24.47 -19.77 26.85
N SER A 1158 -24.10 -20.95 27.36
CA SER A 1158 -23.91 -22.16 26.55
C SER A 1158 -24.77 -23.30 27.09
N LEU A 1159 -25.73 -23.75 26.28
CA LEU A 1159 -26.68 -24.79 26.65
C LEU A 1159 -26.14 -26.18 26.31
N ASN A 1160 -25.63 -26.89 27.31
CA ASN A 1160 -25.14 -28.26 27.18
C ASN A 1160 -26.09 -29.25 27.88
N GLY A 1161 -27.03 -29.85 27.15
CA GLY A 1161 -27.95 -30.89 27.66
C GLY A 1161 -29.38 -30.83 27.12
N GLY A 1162 -30.18 -31.88 27.39
CA GLY A 1162 -31.47 -32.16 26.76
C GLY A 1162 -32.72 -31.41 27.26
N SER A 1163 -32.62 -30.63 28.33
CA SER A 1163 -33.77 -29.99 29.01
C SER A 1163 -33.80 -28.48 28.76
N ASN A 1164 -34.97 -27.94 28.41
CA ASN A 1164 -35.16 -26.54 28.02
C ASN A 1164 -35.73 -25.66 29.16
N ASN A 1165 -36.03 -26.20 30.35
CA ASN A 1165 -36.71 -25.42 31.41
C ASN A 1165 -35.76 -24.49 32.20
N MET A 1166 -36.32 -23.42 32.78
CA MET A 1166 -35.62 -22.32 33.46
C MET A 1166 -34.34 -22.71 34.23
N SER A 1167 -33.20 -22.16 33.83
CA SER A 1167 -31.94 -22.17 34.58
C SER A 1167 -31.38 -20.75 34.64
N ALA A 1168 -31.36 -20.11 35.82
CA ALA A 1168 -30.76 -18.79 35.99
C ALA A 1168 -29.22 -18.92 36.05
N LEU A 1169 -28.50 -18.19 35.20
CA LEU A 1169 -27.03 -18.15 35.20
C LEU A 1169 -26.47 -17.00 36.04
N VAL A 1170 -27.20 -15.88 36.13
CA VAL A 1170 -26.83 -14.71 36.92
C VAL A 1170 -28.08 -14.01 37.46
N GLY A 1171 -27.99 -13.40 38.64
CA GLY A 1171 -29.11 -12.67 39.25
C GLY A 1171 -28.67 -11.50 40.12
N LEU A 1172 -29.40 -10.40 40.03
CA LEU A 1172 -29.29 -9.21 40.88
C LEU A 1172 -30.51 -9.14 41.79
N LEU A 1173 -30.30 -8.77 43.05
CA LEU A 1173 -31.34 -8.55 44.06
C LEU A 1173 -31.09 -7.17 44.69
N ASP A 1174 -32.07 -6.29 44.60
CA ASP A 1174 -32.12 -5.10 45.43
C ASP A 1174 -32.57 -5.52 46.84
N SER A 1175 -31.64 -5.45 47.80
CA SER A 1175 -31.88 -5.85 49.18
C SER A 1175 -32.82 -4.91 49.94
N THR A 1176 -33.09 -3.71 49.40
CA THR A 1176 -33.92 -2.66 50.01
C THR A 1176 -35.38 -2.80 49.57
N THR A 1177 -35.62 -2.98 48.27
CA THR A 1177 -36.97 -3.13 47.71
C THR A 1177 -37.43 -4.59 47.64
N GLY A 1178 -36.49 -5.54 47.60
CA GLY A 1178 -36.73 -6.97 47.38
C GLY A 1178 -36.88 -7.35 45.90
N ASP A 1179 -36.68 -6.38 45.00
CA ASP A 1179 -36.83 -6.59 43.56
C ASP A 1179 -35.64 -7.35 42.99
N THR A 1180 -35.93 -8.30 42.09
CA THR A 1180 -34.91 -9.14 41.45
C THR A 1180 -34.87 -8.94 39.95
N ILE A 1181 -33.69 -9.13 39.37
CA ILE A 1181 -33.47 -9.30 37.95
C ILE A 1181 -32.65 -10.57 37.75
N LEU A 1182 -33.20 -11.54 37.03
CA LEU A 1182 -32.62 -12.86 36.80
C LEU A 1182 -32.38 -13.04 35.30
N ALA A 1183 -31.19 -13.49 34.92
CA ALA A 1183 -30.83 -13.75 33.53
C ALA A 1183 -30.40 -15.22 33.34
N GLY A 1184 -30.94 -15.87 32.32
CA GLY A 1184 -30.73 -17.30 32.08
C GLY A 1184 -31.44 -17.80 30.82
N VAL A 1185 -31.79 -19.09 30.80
CA VAL A 1185 -32.52 -19.71 29.68
C VAL A 1185 -33.86 -20.23 30.15
N GLU A 1186 -34.93 -19.96 29.39
CA GLU A 1186 -36.28 -20.46 29.58
C GLU A 1186 -36.86 -21.00 28.26
N ASP A 1187 -37.34 -22.23 28.29
CA ASP A 1187 -37.83 -22.99 27.13
C ASP A 1187 -36.89 -23.01 25.91
N GLY A 1188 -35.58 -22.90 26.17
CA GLY A 1188 -34.52 -22.89 25.14
C GLY A 1188 -34.18 -21.52 24.59
N ASN A 1189 -34.87 -20.46 25.04
CA ASN A 1189 -34.60 -19.07 24.71
C ASN A 1189 -33.84 -18.39 25.85
N TRP A 1190 -32.95 -17.45 25.54
CA TRP A 1190 -32.42 -16.61 26.60
C TRP A 1190 -33.54 -15.72 27.16
N ALA A 1191 -33.55 -15.56 28.48
CA ALA A 1191 -34.59 -14.86 29.21
C ALA A 1191 -33.98 -14.01 30.32
N ILE A 1192 -34.52 -12.80 30.48
CA ILE A 1192 -34.28 -11.88 31.59
C ILE A 1192 -35.64 -11.66 32.25
N ARG A 1193 -35.77 -11.98 33.54
CA ARG A 1193 -37.02 -11.89 34.31
C ARG A 1193 -36.80 -10.99 35.51
N GLY A 1194 -37.72 -10.08 35.81
CA GLY A 1194 -37.54 -9.21 36.97
C GLY A 1194 -38.53 -8.07 37.11
N ALA A 1195 -38.32 -7.24 38.14
CA ALA A 1195 -39.24 -6.16 38.51
C ALA A 1195 -39.44 -5.10 37.40
N ALA A 1196 -38.48 -4.96 36.48
CA ALA A 1196 -38.55 -4.05 35.32
C ALA A 1196 -39.32 -4.64 34.11
N GLY A 1197 -39.81 -5.88 34.23
CA GLY A 1197 -40.47 -6.61 33.15
C GLY A 1197 -39.58 -7.70 32.56
N ASP A 1198 -40.22 -8.55 31.77
CA ASP A 1198 -39.59 -9.76 31.26
C ASP A 1198 -39.19 -9.61 29.79
N LEU A 1199 -37.99 -10.06 29.46
CA LEU A 1199 -37.45 -10.06 28.11
C LEU A 1199 -37.03 -11.47 27.73
N THR A 1200 -37.52 -11.96 26.60
CA THR A 1200 -37.14 -13.27 26.05
C THR A 1200 -36.70 -13.08 24.61
N GLY A 1201 -35.53 -13.60 24.27
CA GLY A 1201 -35.01 -13.51 22.91
C GLY A 1201 -35.06 -14.83 22.16
N ALA A 1202 -34.26 -14.91 21.09
CA ALA A 1202 -34.17 -16.09 20.25
C ALA A 1202 -33.64 -17.32 21.02
N SER A 1203 -33.86 -18.50 20.45
CA SER A 1203 -33.34 -19.75 21.02
C SER A 1203 -31.82 -19.69 21.10
N ALA A 1204 -31.27 -19.83 22.31
CA ALA A 1204 -29.83 -19.93 22.47
C ALA A 1204 -29.39 -21.28 21.86
N ALA A 1205 -28.48 -21.23 20.90
CA ALA A 1205 -28.04 -22.43 20.20
C ALA A 1205 -27.31 -23.38 21.17
N ARG A 1206 -27.67 -24.67 21.16
CA ARG A 1206 -27.03 -25.68 22.01
C ARG A 1206 -25.55 -25.78 21.67
N ASN A 1207 -24.72 -25.95 22.70
CA ASN A 1207 -23.27 -26.06 22.61
C ASN A 1207 -22.56 -24.85 21.97
N GLN A 1208 -23.25 -23.74 21.73
CA GLN A 1208 -22.67 -22.48 21.29
C GLN A 1208 -22.75 -21.47 22.43
N THR A 1209 -21.70 -20.67 22.61
CA THR A 1209 -21.65 -19.60 23.61
C THR A 1209 -22.29 -18.36 23.00
N THR A 1210 -23.47 -18.01 23.47
CA THR A 1210 -24.23 -16.81 23.06
C THR A 1210 -24.02 -15.71 24.08
N PHE A 1211 -23.57 -14.53 23.65
CA PHE A 1211 -23.27 -13.36 24.50
C PHE A 1211 -24.46 -12.43 24.73
#